data_AF-A0A6I6GAK1-F1
#
_entry.id   AF-A0A6I6GAK1-F1
#
_cell.length_a   1.000
_cell.length_b   1.000
_cell.length_c   1.000
_cell.angle_alpha   90.00
_cell.angle_beta   90.00
_cell.angle_gamma   90.00
#
_symmetry.space_group_name_H-M   'P 1'
#
loop_
_entity.id
_entity.type
_entity.pdbx_description
1 polymer ?
#
loop_
_entity_poly.entity_id
_entity_poly.type
_entity_poly.pdbx_seq_one_letter_code
_entity_poly.pdbx_strand_id
1 'polypeptide(L)'
;MMSPFDLDRIGRGLPFTDALPALRRALATAGTAVVQAPPGTGKTTLAPPAVASADGIAGRVVVTQPRRVAARSAARRLAALTGTEVGSLAGYSVRGDTRVGRDTLVEFVTPGVLVRRLIADPDLTGAGAVVLDEIHERDVESDLALALLCEVRQLRDDLPVVAMSATLDSGRIARLLGGAGAGGAGAGATGAAPVIELPAVLHPLDIRYRPSPVPRLDARGVTDGFLEHVADVTAEEVATGGSDTLVFLPGAREIERVVRSLTARLGGRAEILPLHGGLDAAEQDRVVSGSGREGPHPGRGGAGPPPRIVVSTDLAESSLTVPGVRVVVDACLNREPRRDTARDMTGLLTVSASRDSCVQRSGRAARLGPGIAVRCLSEDDYSRLTPHRTPAIATSDLTSFALDVACWGAPRGEGLALTDPPPSGEIRRAQRVLQGLGALDALGRATGRGRDLSRVPADPRHARALLDGAPVVGRARAAEVVALLTSGRRSPTGDLVADLRALVGGRASDNRTWELEARRLERLVPTGGGRKEAPLEEAVGLIVALAHPDRVARRRGGQYTFASGTGAVLPPGSALAGHEWLAVAEVARASGRTAGDAGAVIRSAAPLSRAGAESAASELLDDEETARVAGGAVTARRIRRLGAIELSVTPVRPSPEAAASAVADAVRSGGLAALGPDDDARRLWLRLALARRELGPPWPDVSAEALADRLPEWLGPEVESMTRGGTLRGRDVGGALRRLLPWPEASRFDELVPDRLQVPSSSWYRVDYPEPGSDASPVLAVKLQECFGWTSSPRICDKRVPVTVHLLSPAGRPLGVTRDLEFFWREAYPGVRAEMRGRYPRHPWPEDPMAAEPTRRTTRHR
;
A
#
# COMPACT_ATOMS: atom_id res chain seq x y z
N MET A 1 17.31 7.80 -50.73
CA MET A 1 18.15 8.93 -50.27
C MET A 1 19.31 8.32 -49.50
N MET A 2 20.57 8.71 -49.74
CA MET A 2 21.69 8.21 -48.93
C MET A 2 21.49 8.70 -47.48
N SER A 3 21.59 7.79 -46.51
CA SER A 3 21.48 8.14 -45.10
C SER A 3 22.57 9.16 -44.72
N PRO A 4 22.27 10.19 -43.93
CA PRO A 4 23.28 11.13 -43.44
C PRO A 4 24.22 10.53 -42.38
N PHE A 5 23.97 9.29 -41.93
CA PHE A 5 24.85 8.58 -41.01
C PHE A 5 25.90 7.75 -41.78
N ASP A 6 27.17 8.14 -41.65
CA ASP A 6 28.32 7.32 -42.03
C ASP A 6 28.57 6.26 -40.94
N LEU A 7 27.94 5.09 -41.10
CA LEU A 7 27.99 4.00 -40.12
C LEU A 7 29.40 3.40 -39.97
N ASP A 8 30.22 3.44 -41.02
CA ASP A 8 31.60 2.96 -40.96
C ASP A 8 32.42 3.89 -40.06
N ARG A 9 32.28 5.22 -40.23
CA ARG A 9 32.91 6.20 -39.35
C ARG A 9 32.45 6.08 -37.90
N ILE A 10 31.15 5.93 -37.67
CA ILE A 10 30.57 5.83 -36.31
C ILE A 10 31.00 4.52 -35.64
N GLY A 11 31.07 3.42 -36.41
CA GLY A 11 31.39 2.07 -35.94
C GLY A 11 32.89 1.77 -35.79
N ARG A 12 33.79 2.65 -36.26
CA ARG A 12 35.24 2.42 -36.18
C ARG A 12 35.70 2.02 -34.78
N GLY A 13 36.24 0.81 -34.66
CA GLY A 13 36.77 0.26 -33.41
C GLY A 13 35.71 -0.23 -32.40
N LEU A 14 34.43 -0.28 -32.80
CA LEU A 14 33.33 -0.75 -31.95
C LEU A 14 32.97 -2.21 -32.30
N PRO A 15 32.95 -3.14 -31.32
CA PRO A 15 32.51 -4.51 -31.53
C PRO A 15 31.10 -4.64 -32.12
N PHE A 16 30.23 -3.67 -31.88
CA PHE A 16 28.85 -3.69 -32.39
C PHE A 16 28.76 -3.68 -33.93
N THR A 17 29.83 -3.32 -34.64
CA THR A 17 29.87 -3.33 -36.11
C THR A 17 29.51 -4.71 -36.68
N ASP A 18 29.90 -5.78 -36.00
CA ASP A 18 29.64 -7.17 -36.43
C ASP A 18 28.15 -7.54 -36.36
N ALA A 19 27.36 -6.83 -35.54
CA ALA A 19 25.91 -7.04 -35.42
C ALA A 19 25.11 -6.33 -36.51
N LEU A 20 25.67 -5.37 -37.24
CA LEU A 20 24.95 -4.54 -38.21
C LEU A 20 24.25 -5.36 -39.32
N PRO A 21 24.90 -6.38 -39.94
CA PRO A 21 24.23 -7.18 -40.96
C PRO A 21 23.04 -7.98 -40.40
N ALA A 22 23.16 -8.51 -39.18
CA ALA A 22 22.08 -9.24 -38.53
C ALA A 22 20.91 -8.31 -38.16
N LEU A 23 21.22 -7.10 -37.68
CA LEU A 23 20.22 -6.08 -37.36
C LEU A 23 19.43 -5.65 -38.60
N ARG A 24 20.12 -5.35 -39.71
CA ARG A 24 19.47 -5.02 -40.98
C ARG A 24 18.55 -6.12 -41.47
N ARG A 25 18.99 -7.38 -41.41
CA ARG A 25 18.15 -8.53 -41.79
C ARG A 25 16.92 -8.63 -40.90
N ALA A 26 17.07 -8.53 -39.58
CA ALA A 26 15.96 -8.62 -38.63
C ALA A 26 14.91 -7.53 -38.84
N LEU A 27 15.35 -6.29 -39.10
CA LEU A 27 14.44 -5.18 -39.45
C LEU A 27 13.70 -5.44 -40.76
N ALA A 28 14.41 -5.91 -41.80
CA ALA A 28 13.81 -6.16 -43.11
C ALA A 28 12.82 -7.34 -43.12
N THR A 29 13.02 -8.36 -42.27
CA THR A 29 12.19 -9.57 -42.29
C THR A 29 11.09 -9.60 -41.23
N ALA A 30 11.35 -9.07 -40.03
CA ALA A 30 10.46 -9.18 -38.88
C ALA A 30 9.99 -7.83 -38.34
N GLY A 31 10.58 -6.71 -38.78
CA GLY A 31 10.36 -5.39 -38.18
C GLY A 31 10.74 -5.32 -36.69
N THR A 32 11.40 -6.35 -36.16
CA THR A 32 11.76 -6.43 -34.74
C THR A 32 13.13 -7.05 -34.56
N ALA A 33 13.80 -6.67 -33.48
CA ALA A 33 15.03 -7.30 -33.05
C ALA A 33 15.21 -7.20 -31.54
N VAL A 34 15.80 -8.23 -30.94
CA VAL A 34 16.35 -8.17 -29.59
C VAL A 34 17.86 -8.21 -29.71
N VAL A 35 18.52 -7.11 -29.35
CA VAL A 35 19.97 -6.98 -29.38
C VAL A 35 20.51 -7.23 -27.98
N GLN A 36 21.28 -8.30 -27.84
CA GLN A 36 21.99 -8.62 -26.61
C GLN A 36 23.47 -8.29 -26.80
N ALA A 37 23.90 -7.16 -26.23
CA ALA A 37 25.27 -6.70 -26.35
C ALA A 37 25.73 -6.07 -25.02
N PRO A 38 26.87 -6.48 -24.47
CA PRO A 38 27.37 -5.90 -23.23
C PRO A 38 27.65 -4.40 -23.36
N PRO A 39 27.59 -3.63 -22.27
CA PRO A 39 27.72 -2.19 -22.37
C PRO A 39 29.17 -1.81 -22.69
N GLY A 40 29.36 -0.74 -23.46
CA GLY A 40 30.68 -0.36 -24.01
C GLY A 40 30.99 -0.93 -25.40
N THR A 41 30.20 -1.88 -25.91
CA THR A 41 30.33 -2.43 -27.29
C THR A 41 29.97 -1.42 -28.39
N GLY A 42 29.32 -0.31 -28.04
CA GLY A 42 28.86 0.70 -28.99
C GLY A 42 27.39 0.61 -29.39
N LYS A 43 26.60 -0.32 -28.80
CA LYS A 43 25.17 -0.52 -29.14
C LYS A 43 24.34 0.77 -29.15
N THR A 44 24.47 1.59 -28.10
CA THR A 44 23.66 2.81 -27.90
C THR A 44 24.01 3.90 -28.91
N THR A 45 25.24 3.90 -29.43
CA THR A 45 25.73 4.90 -30.38
C THR A 45 25.65 4.45 -31.83
N LEU A 46 25.63 3.13 -32.11
CA LEU A 46 25.67 2.58 -33.46
C LEU A 46 24.36 1.93 -33.90
N ALA A 47 23.58 1.32 -33.00
CA ALA A 47 22.30 0.71 -33.38
C ALA A 47 21.26 1.75 -33.82
N PRO A 48 21.01 2.87 -33.09
CA PRO A 48 20.04 3.87 -33.54
C PRO A 48 20.29 4.48 -34.92
N PRO A 49 21.51 4.93 -35.29
CA PRO A 49 21.76 5.43 -36.64
C PRO A 49 21.69 4.31 -37.69
N ALA A 50 22.01 3.05 -37.33
CA ALA A 50 21.82 1.92 -38.23
C ALA A 50 20.34 1.64 -38.52
N VAL A 51 19.48 1.73 -37.50
CA VAL A 51 18.02 1.67 -37.65
C VAL A 51 17.53 2.84 -38.50
N ALA A 52 17.98 4.07 -38.23
CA ALA A 52 17.60 5.25 -39.01
C ALA A 52 18.02 5.18 -40.49
N SER A 53 19.04 4.37 -40.79
CA SER A 53 19.56 4.16 -42.14
C SER A 53 18.98 2.93 -42.83
N ALA A 54 18.08 2.19 -42.18
CA ALA A 54 17.47 1.00 -42.76
C ALA A 54 16.42 1.37 -43.82
N ASP A 55 16.25 0.51 -44.81
CA ASP A 55 15.27 0.71 -45.88
C ASP A 55 13.85 0.77 -45.33
N GLY A 56 13.05 1.70 -45.84
CA GLY A 56 11.64 1.88 -45.44
C GLY A 56 11.43 2.72 -44.18
N ILE A 57 12.48 3.10 -43.44
CA ILE A 57 12.34 3.98 -42.27
C ILE A 57 12.16 5.42 -42.70
N ALA A 58 10.96 5.95 -42.49
CA ALA A 58 10.64 7.36 -42.67
C ALA A 58 10.29 8.01 -41.33
N GLY A 59 10.95 9.11 -40.98
CA GLY A 59 10.75 9.83 -39.72
C GLY A 59 11.87 9.57 -38.71
N ARG A 60 11.60 9.85 -37.43
CA ARG A 60 12.60 9.79 -36.36
C ARG A 60 12.70 8.40 -35.75
N VAL A 61 13.91 8.00 -35.37
CA VAL A 61 14.16 6.88 -34.47
C VAL A 61 14.13 7.39 -33.04
N VAL A 62 13.11 7.00 -32.29
CA VAL A 62 12.99 7.35 -30.87
C VAL A 62 13.73 6.30 -30.04
N VAL A 63 14.68 6.72 -29.24
CA VAL A 63 15.53 5.83 -28.44
C VAL A 63 15.30 6.08 -26.96
N THR A 64 14.83 5.10 -26.20
CA THR A 64 14.71 5.27 -24.75
C THR A 64 16.08 5.12 -24.08
N GLN A 65 16.33 5.95 -23.07
CA GLN A 65 17.42 5.83 -22.12
C GLN A 65 16.83 5.98 -20.71
N PRO A 66 17.15 5.09 -19.76
CA PRO A 66 16.46 5.02 -18.47
C PRO A 66 16.59 6.30 -17.65
N ARG A 67 17.68 7.06 -17.88
CA ARG A 67 18.02 8.24 -17.10
C ARG A 67 18.23 9.46 -17.98
N ARG A 68 17.90 10.64 -17.44
CA ARG A 68 18.05 11.94 -18.14
C ARG A 68 19.50 12.18 -18.57
N VAL A 69 20.47 11.91 -17.70
CA VAL A 69 21.89 12.07 -18.02
C VAL A 69 22.35 11.14 -19.13
N ALA A 70 21.82 9.90 -19.16
CA ALA A 70 22.15 8.91 -20.19
C ALA A 70 21.60 9.35 -21.56
N ALA A 71 20.35 9.82 -21.63
CA ALA A 71 19.77 10.38 -22.84
C ALA A 71 20.61 11.55 -23.40
N ARG A 72 21.00 12.51 -22.55
CA ARG A 72 21.83 13.66 -22.95
C ARG A 72 23.23 13.24 -23.39
N SER A 73 23.85 12.33 -22.63
CA SER A 73 25.20 11.82 -22.93
C SER A 73 25.21 11.07 -24.25
N ALA A 74 24.22 10.21 -24.51
CA ALA A 74 24.08 9.47 -25.76
C ALA A 74 23.88 10.41 -26.96
N ALA A 75 23.00 11.41 -26.84
CA ALA A 75 22.80 12.42 -27.89
C ALA A 75 24.08 13.21 -28.20
N ARG A 76 24.81 13.66 -27.17
CA ARG A 76 26.10 14.35 -27.33
C ARG A 76 27.16 13.46 -27.96
N ARG A 77 27.26 12.20 -27.53
CA ARG A 77 28.22 11.24 -28.06
C ARG A 77 27.94 10.97 -29.54
N LEU A 78 26.69 10.76 -29.92
CA LEU A 78 26.33 10.54 -31.31
C LEU A 78 26.61 11.78 -32.17
N ALA A 79 26.23 12.98 -31.70
CA ALA A 79 26.54 14.25 -32.36
C ALA A 79 28.06 14.44 -32.58
N ALA A 80 28.88 14.10 -31.58
CA ALA A 80 30.34 14.13 -31.71
C ALA A 80 30.86 13.12 -32.75
N LEU A 81 30.33 11.90 -32.78
CA LEU A 81 30.72 10.86 -33.76
C LEU A 81 30.36 11.26 -35.20
N THR A 82 29.24 11.96 -35.39
CA THR A 82 28.80 12.50 -36.68
C THR A 82 29.46 13.83 -37.04
N GLY A 83 30.14 14.49 -36.11
CA GLY A 83 30.72 15.82 -36.32
C GLY A 83 29.66 16.92 -36.45
N THR A 84 28.51 16.75 -35.79
CA THR A 84 27.38 17.68 -35.82
C THR A 84 27.05 18.21 -34.42
N GLU A 85 26.18 19.21 -34.34
CA GLU A 85 25.72 19.74 -33.05
C GLU A 85 24.54 18.94 -32.47
N VAL A 86 24.39 18.93 -31.15
CA VAL A 86 23.20 18.32 -30.52
C VAL A 86 21.94 19.07 -30.94
N GLY A 87 20.92 18.32 -31.38
CA GLY A 87 19.68 18.85 -31.94
C GLY A 87 19.69 18.95 -33.47
N SER A 88 20.83 18.66 -34.13
CA SER A 88 20.88 18.34 -35.57
C SER A 88 20.48 16.87 -35.76
N LEU A 89 21.33 16.01 -36.36
CA LEU A 89 21.06 14.58 -36.60
C LEU A 89 20.69 13.78 -35.34
N ALA A 90 21.30 14.14 -34.20
CA ALA A 90 21.07 13.51 -32.90
C ALA A 90 20.61 14.55 -31.87
N GLY A 91 19.47 14.29 -31.23
CA GLY A 91 18.88 15.18 -30.23
C GLY A 91 18.34 14.41 -29.02
N TYR A 92 17.78 15.12 -28.05
CA TYR A 92 17.11 14.49 -26.91
C TYR A 92 15.89 15.26 -26.43
N SER A 93 14.95 14.55 -25.80
CA SER A 93 13.81 15.10 -25.09
C SER A 93 13.64 14.41 -23.74
N VAL A 94 13.89 15.15 -22.66
CA VAL A 94 13.74 14.69 -21.28
C VAL A 94 12.85 15.65 -20.49
N ARG A 95 12.45 15.28 -19.27
CA ARG A 95 11.65 16.19 -18.43
C ARG A 95 12.35 17.55 -18.26
N GLY A 96 11.66 18.61 -18.68
CA GLY A 96 12.10 20.01 -18.52
C GLY A 96 13.19 20.48 -19.49
N ASP A 97 13.67 19.64 -20.41
CA ASP A 97 14.74 20.02 -21.35
C ASP A 97 14.62 19.25 -22.67
N THR A 98 14.71 19.96 -23.78
CA THR A 98 14.52 19.41 -25.13
C THR A 98 15.45 20.11 -26.11
N ARG A 99 16.22 19.31 -26.85
CA ARG A 99 17.18 19.74 -27.87
C ARG A 99 16.97 18.90 -29.12
N VAL A 100 15.95 19.24 -29.90
CA VAL A 100 15.61 18.58 -31.18
C VAL A 100 15.30 19.65 -32.23
N GLY A 101 15.73 19.40 -33.46
CA GLY A 101 15.51 20.27 -34.61
C GLY A 101 14.68 19.59 -35.69
N ARG A 102 14.55 20.26 -36.85
CA ARG A 102 13.88 19.69 -38.02
C ARG A 102 14.63 18.48 -38.59
N ASP A 103 15.96 18.54 -38.57
CA ASP A 103 16.85 17.53 -39.16
C ASP A 103 17.20 16.39 -38.19
N THR A 104 16.59 16.36 -36.99
CA THR A 104 16.81 15.28 -36.03
C THR A 104 16.22 13.98 -36.53
N LEU A 105 17.10 12.99 -36.69
CA LEU A 105 16.74 11.63 -37.08
C LEU A 105 16.79 10.65 -35.92
N VAL A 106 17.68 10.86 -34.94
CA VAL A 106 17.76 10.06 -33.72
C VAL A 106 17.41 10.94 -32.52
N GLU A 107 16.33 10.62 -31.82
CA GLU A 107 15.86 11.35 -30.65
C GLU A 107 15.95 10.46 -29.39
N PHE A 108 16.86 10.80 -28.48
CA PHE A 108 16.97 10.12 -27.19
C PHE A 108 15.95 10.66 -26.19
N VAL A 109 15.14 9.79 -25.61
CA VAL A 109 14.09 10.15 -24.65
C VAL A 109 14.18 9.29 -23.39
N THR A 110 13.54 9.70 -22.30
CA THR A 110 13.31 8.77 -21.17
C THR A 110 12.07 7.90 -21.44
N PRO A 111 11.96 6.68 -20.90
CA PRO A 111 10.78 5.82 -21.05
C PRO A 111 9.46 6.55 -20.74
N GLY A 112 9.40 7.31 -19.65
CA GLY A 112 8.20 8.08 -19.29
C GLY A 112 7.83 9.22 -20.26
N VAL A 113 8.74 9.67 -21.14
CA VAL A 113 8.40 10.60 -22.24
C VAL A 113 7.75 9.82 -23.39
N LEU A 114 8.28 8.63 -23.72
CA LEU A 114 7.73 7.76 -24.75
C LEU A 114 6.33 7.27 -24.37
N VAL A 115 6.12 6.78 -23.14
CA VAL A 115 4.80 6.34 -22.63
C VAL A 115 3.76 7.44 -22.77
N ARG A 116 4.09 8.68 -22.40
CA ARG A 116 3.17 9.82 -22.55
C ARG A 116 2.85 10.13 -24.01
N ARG A 117 3.82 10.03 -24.91
CA ARG A 117 3.60 10.21 -26.36
C ARG A 117 2.66 9.13 -26.89
N LEU A 118 2.90 7.87 -26.54
CA LEU A 118 2.05 6.74 -26.90
C LEU A 118 0.60 6.96 -26.44
N ILE A 119 0.39 7.28 -25.16
CA ILE A 119 -0.96 7.51 -24.61
C ILE A 119 -1.67 8.69 -25.30
N ALA A 120 -0.93 9.74 -25.66
CA ALA A 120 -1.51 10.91 -26.32
C ALA A 120 -1.76 10.70 -27.83
N ASP A 121 -0.90 9.94 -28.50
CA ASP A 121 -0.92 9.64 -29.93
C ASP A 121 -0.38 8.21 -30.17
N PRO A 122 -1.25 7.18 -30.19
CA PRO A 122 -0.86 5.80 -30.43
C PRO A 122 -0.20 5.55 -31.78
N ASP A 123 -0.47 6.40 -32.79
CA ASP A 123 0.15 6.29 -34.12
C ASP A 123 1.63 6.72 -34.09
N LEU A 124 2.07 7.39 -33.00
CA LEU A 124 3.38 8.00 -32.84
C LEU A 124 3.80 8.79 -34.08
N THR A 125 2.98 9.77 -34.45
CA THR A 125 3.15 10.53 -35.69
C THR A 125 4.56 11.13 -35.79
N GLY A 126 5.24 10.85 -36.90
CA GLY A 126 6.60 11.31 -37.16
C GLY A 126 7.72 10.40 -36.63
N ALA A 127 7.40 9.35 -35.87
CA ALA A 127 8.34 8.29 -35.53
C ALA A 127 8.35 7.20 -36.61
N GLY A 128 9.54 6.90 -37.13
CA GLY A 128 9.77 5.83 -38.10
C GLY A 128 10.19 4.51 -37.47
N ALA A 129 10.77 4.54 -36.27
CA ALA A 129 11.13 3.35 -35.50
C ALA A 129 11.30 3.69 -34.01
N VAL A 130 11.26 2.67 -33.17
CA VAL A 130 11.54 2.80 -31.73
C VAL A 130 12.64 1.83 -31.30
N VAL A 131 13.59 2.35 -30.51
CA VAL A 131 14.65 1.56 -29.88
C VAL A 131 14.51 1.66 -28.37
N LEU A 132 14.17 0.55 -27.72
CA LEU A 132 14.15 0.44 -26.27
C LEU A 132 15.54 0.03 -25.78
N ASP A 133 16.34 0.97 -25.28
CA ASP A 133 17.66 0.65 -24.72
C ASP A 133 17.61 0.40 -23.21
N GLU A 134 18.59 -0.38 -22.71
CA GLU A 134 18.78 -0.70 -21.30
C GLU A 134 17.56 -1.36 -20.64
N ILE A 135 16.83 -2.20 -21.37
CA ILE A 135 15.61 -2.88 -20.88
C ILE A 135 15.86 -3.78 -19.66
N HIS A 136 17.12 -4.15 -19.39
CA HIS A 136 17.52 -4.90 -18.20
C HIS A 136 17.46 -4.08 -16.90
N GLU A 137 17.28 -2.74 -16.95
CA GLU A 137 17.03 -1.97 -15.71
C GLU A 137 15.67 -2.34 -15.08
N ARG A 138 14.73 -2.92 -15.87
CA ARG A 138 13.41 -3.40 -15.42
C ARG A 138 12.59 -2.35 -14.66
N ASP A 139 12.68 -1.10 -15.12
CA ASP A 139 11.84 0.02 -14.66
C ASP A 139 10.40 -0.12 -15.16
N VAL A 140 9.44 0.38 -14.36
CA VAL A 140 8.00 0.28 -14.66
C VAL A 140 7.66 0.91 -16.00
N GLU A 141 8.20 2.10 -16.29
CA GLU A 141 7.93 2.83 -17.53
C GLU A 141 8.55 2.16 -18.75
N SER A 142 9.69 1.48 -18.60
CA SER A 142 10.33 0.74 -19.70
C SER A 142 9.54 -0.53 -20.04
N ASP A 143 9.13 -1.29 -19.02
CA ASP A 143 8.28 -2.48 -19.19
C ASP A 143 6.91 -2.09 -19.78
N LEU A 144 6.33 -0.95 -19.35
CA LEU A 144 5.11 -0.41 -19.94
C LEU A 144 5.30 0.03 -21.39
N ALA A 145 6.36 0.78 -21.71
CA ALA A 145 6.65 1.19 -23.09
C ALA A 145 6.77 -0.01 -24.04
N LEU A 146 7.44 -1.09 -23.60
CA LEU A 146 7.50 -2.35 -24.35
C LEU A 146 6.10 -2.92 -24.60
N ALA A 147 5.27 -3.03 -23.57
CA ALA A 147 3.92 -3.59 -23.70
C ALA A 147 3.02 -2.76 -24.63
N LEU A 148 3.06 -1.43 -24.53
CA LEU A 148 2.30 -0.53 -25.40
C LEU A 148 2.77 -0.64 -26.86
N LEU A 149 4.08 -0.73 -27.10
CA LEU A 149 4.61 -0.91 -28.46
C LEU A 149 4.23 -2.26 -29.07
N CYS A 150 4.13 -3.32 -28.26
CA CYS A 150 3.63 -4.61 -28.74
C CYS A 150 2.19 -4.50 -29.26
N GLU A 151 1.32 -3.71 -28.61
CA GLU A 151 -0.04 -3.46 -29.11
C GLU A 151 -0.07 -2.50 -30.30
N VAL A 152 0.68 -1.40 -30.25
CA VAL A 152 0.78 -0.45 -31.38
C VAL A 152 1.20 -1.17 -32.66
N ARG A 153 2.15 -2.09 -32.59
CA ARG A 153 2.59 -2.88 -33.76
C ARG A 153 1.52 -3.80 -34.36
N GLN A 154 0.43 -4.09 -33.64
CA GLN A 154 -0.71 -4.81 -34.22
C GLN A 154 -1.52 -3.92 -35.17
N LEU A 155 -1.41 -2.59 -35.03
CA LEU A 155 -2.06 -1.58 -35.88
C LEU A 155 -1.08 -0.89 -36.85
N ARG A 156 0.18 -0.75 -36.44
CA ARG A 156 1.34 -0.17 -37.16
C ARG A 156 2.35 -1.28 -37.45
N ASP A 157 2.03 -2.19 -38.36
CA ASP A 157 2.92 -3.29 -38.75
C ASP A 157 4.22 -2.80 -39.41
N ASP A 158 4.18 -1.57 -39.94
CA ASP A 158 5.30 -0.83 -40.51
C ASP A 158 6.28 -0.27 -39.47
N LEU A 159 5.92 -0.17 -38.18
CA LEU A 159 6.75 0.44 -37.14
C LEU A 159 7.78 -0.54 -36.57
N PRO A 160 9.09 -0.36 -36.82
CA PRO A 160 10.07 -1.31 -36.33
C PRO A 160 10.45 -1.02 -34.89
N VAL A 161 10.60 -2.09 -34.10
CA VAL A 161 10.93 -2.00 -32.67
C VAL A 161 12.15 -2.85 -32.34
N VAL A 162 13.19 -2.20 -31.83
CA VAL A 162 14.42 -2.86 -31.39
C VAL A 162 14.53 -2.76 -29.88
N ALA A 163 14.65 -3.88 -29.18
CA ALA A 163 14.93 -3.89 -27.76
C ALA A 163 16.40 -4.27 -27.52
N MET A 164 17.12 -3.48 -26.74
CA MET A 164 18.54 -3.67 -26.47
C MET A 164 18.76 -3.96 -24.98
N SER A 165 19.52 -5.01 -24.68
CA SER A 165 19.84 -5.46 -23.33
C SER A 165 21.32 -5.79 -23.19
N ALA A 166 21.87 -5.54 -22.02
CA ALA A 166 23.19 -6.02 -21.62
C ALA A 166 23.17 -7.46 -21.07
N THR A 167 22.00 -8.05 -20.83
CA THR A 167 21.83 -9.30 -20.08
C THR A 167 21.03 -10.37 -20.84
N LEU A 168 21.05 -11.59 -20.31
CA LEU A 168 20.62 -12.84 -20.94
C LEU A 168 19.09 -13.08 -21.02
N ASP A 169 18.21 -12.22 -20.48
CA ASP A 169 16.75 -12.42 -20.56
C ASP A 169 16.15 -12.00 -21.94
N SER A 170 16.95 -12.09 -22.99
CA SER A 170 16.58 -11.75 -24.37
C SER A 170 15.45 -12.63 -24.90
N GLY A 171 15.38 -13.90 -24.47
CA GLY A 171 14.36 -14.85 -24.91
C GLY A 171 12.93 -14.54 -24.44
N ARG A 172 12.74 -13.97 -23.24
CA ARG A 172 11.40 -13.52 -22.79
C ARG A 172 10.94 -12.31 -23.60
N ILE A 173 11.82 -11.35 -23.80
CA ILE A 173 11.55 -10.11 -24.53
C ILE A 173 11.29 -10.39 -26.01
N ALA A 174 12.05 -11.32 -26.60
CA ALA A 174 11.85 -11.76 -27.98
C ALA A 174 10.45 -12.36 -28.20
N ARG A 175 9.96 -13.17 -27.25
CA ARG A 175 8.61 -13.73 -27.32
C ARG A 175 7.52 -12.67 -27.23
N LEU A 176 7.68 -11.68 -26.35
CA LEU A 176 6.73 -10.58 -26.21
C LEU A 176 6.68 -9.74 -27.50
N LEU A 177 7.84 -9.30 -28.02
CA LEU A 177 7.93 -8.50 -29.25
C LEU A 177 7.45 -9.26 -30.50
N GLY A 178 7.67 -10.57 -30.55
CA GLY A 178 7.22 -11.44 -31.64
C GLY A 178 5.72 -11.75 -31.62
N GLY A 179 4.96 -11.25 -30.63
CA GLY A 179 3.52 -11.48 -30.51
C GLY A 179 3.16 -12.85 -29.92
N ALA A 180 4.11 -13.62 -29.40
CA ALA A 180 3.89 -14.93 -28.76
C ALA A 180 3.46 -14.80 -27.28
N GLY A 181 2.71 -13.76 -26.94
CA GLY A 181 2.29 -13.45 -25.57
C GLY A 181 1.33 -14.51 -25.00
N ALA A 182 1.51 -14.81 -23.71
CA ALA A 182 0.71 -15.79 -22.97
C ALA A 182 -0.73 -15.32 -22.77
N GLY A 183 -1.63 -15.64 -23.72
CA GLY A 183 -3.08 -15.57 -23.49
C GLY A 183 -3.98 -15.08 -24.63
N GLY A 184 -3.46 -14.67 -25.80
CA GLY A 184 -4.29 -14.13 -26.88
C GLY A 184 -4.26 -14.97 -28.15
N ALA A 185 -5.34 -15.69 -28.44
CA ALA A 185 -5.58 -16.30 -29.74
C ALA A 185 -5.98 -15.22 -30.76
N GLY A 186 -4.99 -14.57 -31.38
CA GLY A 186 -5.17 -13.63 -32.49
C GLY A 186 -4.20 -13.97 -33.62
N ALA A 187 -4.72 -14.33 -34.78
CA ALA A 187 -3.96 -14.80 -35.93
C ALA A 187 -3.18 -13.65 -36.60
N GLY A 188 -1.85 -13.78 -36.73
CA GLY A 188 -1.06 -12.89 -37.59
C GLY A 188 0.47 -13.01 -37.52
N ALA A 189 1.08 -13.18 -36.34
CA ALA A 189 2.54 -13.17 -36.21
C ALA A 189 3.11 -14.52 -35.72
N THR A 190 3.93 -15.16 -36.56
CA THR A 190 4.60 -16.43 -36.30
C THR A 190 6.02 -16.21 -35.79
N GLY A 191 6.26 -16.40 -34.49
CA GLY A 191 7.60 -16.61 -33.91
C GLY A 191 8.16 -15.48 -33.04
N ALA A 192 9.11 -15.83 -32.16
CA ALA A 192 9.82 -14.85 -31.35
C ALA A 192 10.66 -13.90 -32.23
N ALA A 193 10.81 -12.64 -31.80
CA ALA A 193 11.65 -11.67 -32.50
C ALA A 193 13.11 -12.17 -32.61
N PRO A 194 13.80 -11.92 -33.74
CA PRO A 194 15.20 -12.33 -33.91
C PRO A 194 16.11 -11.80 -32.79
N VAL A 195 16.86 -12.69 -32.15
CA VAL A 195 17.87 -12.33 -31.14
C VAL A 195 19.23 -12.20 -31.81
N ILE A 196 19.88 -11.06 -31.62
CA ILE A 196 21.20 -10.74 -32.14
C ILE A 196 22.14 -10.69 -30.95
N GLU A 197 22.93 -11.74 -30.78
CA GLU A 197 23.88 -11.87 -29.69
C GLU A 197 25.27 -11.41 -30.14
N LEU A 198 25.84 -10.48 -29.38
CA LEU A 198 27.22 -10.07 -29.52
C LEU A 198 28.01 -10.56 -28.28
N PRO A 199 28.81 -11.64 -28.40
CA PRO A 199 29.62 -12.10 -27.29
C PRO A 199 30.65 -11.02 -26.93
N ALA A 200 30.74 -10.63 -25.65
CA ALA A 200 31.81 -9.74 -25.22
C ALA A 200 33.11 -10.52 -25.02
N VAL A 201 34.17 -10.03 -25.64
CA VAL A 201 35.54 -10.27 -25.19
C VAL A 201 35.86 -9.18 -24.17
N LEU A 202 35.53 -9.41 -22.89
CA LEU A 202 36.08 -8.58 -21.82
C LEU A 202 37.57 -8.89 -21.70
N HIS A 203 38.38 -7.87 -21.42
CA HIS A 203 39.76 -8.12 -21.02
C HIS A 203 39.79 -8.89 -19.67
N PRO A 204 40.91 -9.56 -19.33
CA PRO A 204 41.04 -10.24 -18.04
C PRO A 204 40.67 -9.33 -16.87
N LEU A 205 39.84 -9.83 -15.96
CA LEU A 205 39.35 -9.11 -14.79
C LEU A 205 39.71 -9.88 -13.52
N ASP A 206 40.54 -9.27 -12.67
CA ASP A 206 40.88 -9.80 -11.34
C ASP A 206 39.77 -9.44 -10.34
N ILE A 207 39.18 -10.44 -9.68
CA ILE A 207 38.11 -10.23 -8.68
C ILE A 207 38.70 -10.44 -7.29
N ARG A 208 38.60 -9.41 -6.45
CA ARG A 208 39.05 -9.45 -5.04
C ARG A 208 37.88 -9.25 -4.09
N TYR A 209 37.90 -9.96 -2.98
CA TYR A 209 36.93 -9.81 -1.89
C TYR A 209 37.61 -9.17 -0.67
N ARG A 210 37.06 -8.07 -0.19
CA ARG A 210 37.55 -7.30 0.98
C ARG A 210 36.41 -7.15 1.99
N PRO A 211 36.08 -8.18 2.78
CA PRO A 211 35.00 -8.12 3.77
C PRO A 211 35.28 -7.01 4.79
N SER A 212 34.22 -6.33 5.23
CA SER A 212 34.33 -5.30 6.25
C SER A 212 34.40 -5.92 7.65
N PRO A 213 35.20 -5.37 8.57
CA PRO A 213 35.25 -5.82 9.96
C PRO A 213 33.99 -5.45 10.76
N VAL A 214 33.12 -4.61 10.21
CA VAL A 214 31.87 -4.17 10.82
C VAL A 214 30.68 -4.50 9.91
N PRO A 215 29.45 -4.61 10.47
CA PRO A 215 28.26 -4.84 9.66
C PRO A 215 28.06 -3.74 8.59
N ARG A 216 27.71 -4.15 7.37
CA ARG A 216 27.44 -3.23 6.24
C ARG A 216 26.21 -2.35 6.48
N LEU A 217 25.19 -2.92 7.12
CA LEU A 217 23.90 -2.28 7.39
C LEU A 217 23.53 -2.41 8.88
N ASP A 218 22.91 -1.37 9.44
CA ASP A 218 22.23 -1.38 10.73
C ASP A 218 20.79 -0.84 10.60
N ALA A 219 20.09 -0.63 11.72
CA ALA A 219 18.74 -0.08 11.73
C ALA A 219 18.61 1.33 11.11
N ARG A 220 19.72 2.07 10.97
CA ARG A 220 19.80 3.43 10.41
C ARG A 220 20.24 3.43 8.94
N GLY A 221 20.60 2.28 8.38
CA GLY A 221 21.05 2.13 7.00
C GLY A 221 22.52 1.74 6.92
N VAL A 222 23.27 2.35 6.00
CA VAL A 222 24.69 2.05 5.81
C VAL A 222 25.51 2.57 6.98
N THR A 223 26.28 1.68 7.63
CA THR A 223 27.07 2.04 8.81
C THR A 223 28.26 2.91 8.42
N ASP A 224 28.59 3.89 9.26
CA ASP A 224 29.72 4.78 8.98
C ASP A 224 31.05 4.01 8.96
N GLY A 225 31.22 2.99 9.80
CA GLY A 225 32.40 2.13 9.79
C GLY A 225 32.55 1.34 8.47
N PHE A 226 31.45 0.92 7.84
CA PHE A 226 31.52 0.30 6.52
C PHE A 226 31.93 1.31 5.44
N LEU A 227 31.44 2.55 5.51
CA LEU A 227 31.84 3.61 4.58
C LEU A 227 33.33 3.96 4.71
N GLU A 228 33.87 3.99 5.93
CA GLU A 228 35.32 4.15 6.15
C GLU A 228 36.10 2.98 5.55
N HIS A 229 35.65 1.74 5.74
CA HIS A 229 36.27 0.57 5.11
C HIS A 229 36.30 0.67 3.58
N VAL A 230 35.21 1.12 2.94
CA VAL A 230 35.19 1.34 1.48
C VAL A 230 36.20 2.41 1.07
N ALA A 231 36.32 3.50 1.84
CA ALA A 231 37.29 4.55 1.57
C ALA A 231 38.74 4.07 1.74
N ASP A 232 39.02 3.26 2.76
CA ASP A 232 40.33 2.66 3.01
C ASP A 232 40.74 1.72 1.86
N VAL A 233 39.86 0.78 1.49
CA VAL A 233 40.07 -0.13 0.36
C VAL A 233 40.33 0.65 -0.94
N THR A 234 39.55 1.70 -1.19
CA THR A 234 39.73 2.54 -2.38
C THR A 234 41.09 3.25 -2.37
N ALA A 235 41.49 3.81 -1.23
CA ALA A 235 42.77 4.50 -1.11
C ALA A 235 43.97 3.55 -1.29
N GLU A 236 43.89 2.33 -0.75
CA GLU A 236 44.91 1.28 -0.93
C GLU A 236 45.08 0.89 -2.42
N GLU A 237 43.98 0.66 -3.14
CA GLU A 237 44.03 0.25 -4.55
C GLU A 237 44.57 1.38 -5.44
N VAL A 238 44.17 2.64 -5.18
CA VAL A 238 44.69 3.80 -5.91
C VAL A 238 46.18 4.03 -5.63
N ALA A 239 46.62 3.87 -4.38
CA ALA A 239 48.03 4.00 -4.01
C ALA A 239 48.90 2.91 -4.67
N THR A 240 48.35 1.71 -4.87
CA THR A 240 49.07 0.58 -5.47
C THR A 240 49.12 0.66 -6.99
N GLY A 241 48.00 1.00 -7.64
CA GLY A 241 47.85 0.89 -9.10
C GLY A 241 47.86 2.21 -9.86
N GLY A 242 47.74 3.37 -9.19
CA GLY A 242 47.73 4.69 -9.82
C GLY A 242 46.69 4.88 -10.92
N SER A 243 45.63 4.07 -10.92
CA SER A 243 44.65 3.97 -12.01
C SER A 243 43.33 4.65 -11.68
N ASP A 244 42.62 5.11 -12.72
CA ASP A 244 41.27 5.66 -12.55
C ASP A 244 40.34 4.59 -11.95
N THR A 245 39.66 4.98 -10.88
CA THR A 245 38.87 4.10 -10.02
C THR A 245 37.41 4.54 -9.99
N LEU A 246 36.50 3.56 -10.11
CA LEU A 246 35.06 3.77 -9.98
C LEU A 246 34.55 3.08 -8.71
N VAL A 247 33.96 3.86 -7.81
CA VAL A 247 33.45 3.37 -6.52
C VAL A 247 31.92 3.37 -6.54
N PHE A 248 31.28 2.24 -6.25
CA PHE A 248 29.81 2.13 -6.19
C PHE A 248 29.29 2.19 -4.75
N LEU A 249 28.37 3.12 -4.50
CA LEU A 249 27.70 3.33 -3.20
C LEU A 249 26.19 3.54 -3.40
N PRO A 250 25.34 3.24 -2.40
CA PRO A 250 23.88 3.26 -2.59
C PRO A 250 23.25 4.65 -2.62
N GLY A 251 23.97 5.74 -2.33
CA GLY A 251 23.40 7.08 -2.52
C GLY A 251 24.26 8.25 -2.08
N ALA A 252 23.71 9.46 -2.24
CA ALA A 252 24.44 10.72 -2.11
C ALA A 252 25.10 10.93 -0.73
N ARG A 253 24.40 10.61 0.38
CA ARG A 253 24.98 10.74 1.73
C ARG A 253 26.23 9.87 1.89
N GLU A 254 26.14 8.64 1.42
CA GLU A 254 27.26 7.69 1.46
C GLU A 254 28.40 8.16 0.57
N ILE A 255 28.08 8.65 -0.65
CA ILE A 255 29.05 9.23 -1.59
C ILE A 255 29.78 10.41 -0.95
N GLU A 256 29.07 11.41 -0.42
CA GLU A 256 29.67 12.58 0.23
C GLU A 256 30.56 12.18 1.42
N ARG A 257 30.14 11.19 2.21
CA ARG A 257 30.94 10.68 3.33
C ARG A 257 32.25 10.06 2.85
N VAL A 258 32.19 9.19 1.85
CA VAL A 258 33.38 8.54 1.27
C VAL A 258 34.26 9.55 0.56
N VAL A 259 33.69 10.51 -0.19
CA VAL A 259 34.43 11.61 -0.82
C VAL A 259 35.20 12.42 0.22
N ARG A 260 34.56 12.85 1.31
CA ARG A 260 35.28 13.56 2.40
C ARG A 260 36.43 12.72 2.96
N SER A 261 36.18 11.43 3.17
CA SER A 261 37.18 10.51 3.71
C SER A 261 38.36 10.27 2.77
N LEU A 262 38.09 10.15 1.46
CA LEU A 262 39.12 10.01 0.43
C LEU A 262 39.92 11.31 0.29
N THR A 263 39.26 12.48 0.32
CA THR A 263 39.94 13.78 0.24
C THR A 263 40.91 13.96 1.40
N ALA A 264 40.51 13.58 2.62
CA ALA A 264 41.38 13.63 3.79
C ALA A 264 42.60 12.69 3.69
N ARG A 265 42.42 11.50 3.09
CA ARG A 265 43.49 10.49 2.95
C ARG A 265 44.44 10.78 1.80
N LEU A 266 43.91 11.08 0.62
CA LEU A 266 44.68 11.15 -0.62
C LEU A 266 45.14 12.58 -0.94
N GLY A 267 44.41 13.61 -0.51
CA GLY A 267 44.71 15.00 -0.85
C GLY A 267 44.80 15.21 -2.36
N GLY A 268 45.76 16.02 -2.83
CA GLY A 268 45.99 16.28 -4.26
C GLY A 268 46.55 15.10 -5.08
N ARG A 269 46.70 13.91 -4.49
CA ARG A 269 47.20 12.71 -5.19
C ARG A 269 46.16 12.06 -6.10
N ALA A 270 44.88 12.40 -5.96
CA ALA A 270 43.80 11.93 -6.82
C ALA A 270 42.74 13.03 -7.01
N GLU A 271 42.12 13.10 -8.19
CA GLU A 271 40.93 13.94 -8.41
C GLU A 271 39.68 13.13 -8.00
N ILE A 272 38.97 13.56 -6.96
CA ILE A 272 37.81 12.84 -6.41
C ILE A 272 36.53 13.51 -6.89
N LEU A 273 35.69 12.75 -7.58
CA LEU A 273 34.50 13.26 -8.27
C LEU A 273 33.24 12.50 -7.81
N PRO A 274 32.28 13.16 -7.14
CA PRO A 274 30.98 12.54 -6.85
C PRO A 274 30.16 12.39 -8.14
N LEU A 275 29.31 11.35 -8.21
CA LEU A 275 28.40 11.13 -9.33
C LEU A 275 27.06 10.53 -8.87
N HIS A 276 26.05 11.38 -8.66
CA HIS A 276 24.70 10.97 -8.29
C HIS A 276 23.61 11.87 -8.90
N GLY A 277 22.37 11.39 -8.91
CA GLY A 277 21.24 12.08 -9.56
C GLY A 277 20.92 13.50 -9.05
N GLY A 278 21.32 13.82 -7.81
CA GLY A 278 21.16 15.16 -7.22
C GLY A 278 22.20 16.21 -7.63
N LEU A 279 23.26 15.84 -8.37
CA LEU A 279 24.21 16.82 -8.91
C LEU A 279 23.59 17.63 -10.03
N ASP A 280 24.12 18.82 -10.30
CA ASP A 280 23.67 19.60 -11.43
C ASP A 280 24.05 18.94 -12.76
N ALA A 281 23.43 19.42 -13.84
CA ALA A 281 23.67 18.85 -15.17
C ALA A 281 25.13 18.99 -15.62
N ALA A 282 25.76 20.14 -15.36
CA ALA A 282 27.11 20.44 -15.82
C ALA A 282 28.16 19.61 -15.06
N GLU A 283 27.96 19.38 -13.77
CA GLU A 283 28.78 18.52 -12.91
C GLU A 283 28.71 17.07 -13.38
N GLN A 284 27.50 16.53 -13.59
CA GLN A 284 27.33 15.18 -14.14
C GLN A 284 28.02 15.05 -15.50
N ASP A 285 27.81 16.03 -16.38
CA ASP A 285 28.39 16.03 -17.71
C ASP A 285 29.93 16.07 -17.65
N ARG A 286 30.52 16.86 -16.74
CA ARG A 286 31.97 16.96 -16.52
C ARG A 286 32.60 15.62 -16.13
N VAL A 287 31.93 14.84 -15.28
CA VAL A 287 32.44 13.52 -14.85
C VAL A 287 32.51 12.55 -16.04
N VAL A 288 31.56 12.67 -16.98
CA VAL A 288 31.35 11.72 -18.08
C VAL A 288 32.12 12.09 -19.33
N SER A 289 32.27 13.38 -19.63
CA SER A 289 32.94 13.86 -20.83
C SER A 289 34.43 13.53 -20.86
N GLY A 290 35.03 13.25 -19.70
CA GLY A 290 36.48 13.06 -19.56
C GLY A 290 37.23 14.38 -19.76
N SER A 291 38.37 14.54 -19.10
CA SER A 291 39.23 15.71 -19.24
C SER A 291 40.16 15.57 -20.46
N GLY A 292 39.65 15.50 -21.69
CA GLY A 292 40.45 15.68 -22.93
C GLY A 292 41.74 14.85 -23.09
N ARG A 293 41.87 13.70 -22.39
CA ARG A 293 43.06 12.83 -22.38
C ARG A 293 42.86 11.65 -23.32
N GLU A 294 42.85 11.90 -24.62
CA GLU A 294 43.06 10.83 -25.61
C GLU A 294 44.52 10.86 -26.06
N GLY A 295 45.28 9.85 -25.62
CA GLY A 295 46.62 9.53 -26.11
C GLY A 295 47.58 9.01 -25.02
N PRO A 296 48.20 7.83 -25.18
CA PRO A 296 49.44 7.53 -24.46
C PRO A 296 50.52 8.46 -25.04
N HIS A 297 51.15 9.29 -24.21
CA HIS A 297 52.40 9.97 -24.56
C HIS A 297 53.57 9.15 -23.97
N PRO A 298 54.13 8.16 -24.68
CA PRO A 298 55.43 7.65 -24.35
C PRO A 298 56.45 8.74 -24.72
N GLY A 299 56.99 9.46 -23.73
CA GLY A 299 58.18 10.30 -24.00
C GLY A 299 58.29 11.65 -23.30
N ARG A 300 57.39 12.06 -22.39
CA ARG A 300 57.65 13.25 -21.54
C ARG A 300 57.72 12.85 -20.07
N GLY A 301 58.93 12.91 -19.50
CA GLY A 301 59.24 12.66 -18.09
C GLY A 301 58.68 13.73 -17.11
N GLY A 302 57.40 14.04 -17.23
CA GLY A 302 56.64 14.77 -16.21
C GLY A 302 55.66 13.81 -15.53
N ALA A 303 55.44 13.98 -14.23
CA ALA A 303 54.41 13.25 -13.49
C ALA A 303 53.08 13.39 -14.24
N GLY A 304 52.55 12.27 -14.73
CA GLY A 304 51.23 12.22 -15.32
C GLY A 304 50.22 12.82 -14.35
N PRO A 305 49.10 13.34 -14.86
CA PRO A 305 48.08 13.91 -14.00
C PRO A 305 47.54 12.87 -13.01
N PRO A 306 47.05 13.31 -11.83
CA PRO A 306 46.61 12.40 -10.79
C PRO A 306 45.44 11.51 -11.26
N PRO A 307 45.37 10.25 -10.77
CA PRO A 307 44.25 9.34 -11.05
C PRO A 307 42.93 9.94 -10.59
N ARG A 308 41.85 9.61 -11.31
CA ARG A 308 40.49 10.03 -10.95
C ARG A 308 39.79 8.96 -10.14
N ILE A 309 39.10 9.36 -9.09
CA ILE A 309 38.22 8.50 -8.31
C ILE A 309 36.80 9.00 -8.47
N VAL A 310 36.02 8.31 -9.28
CA VAL A 310 34.60 8.61 -9.46
C VAL A 310 33.80 7.80 -8.44
N VAL A 311 33.13 8.49 -7.53
CA VAL A 311 32.30 7.86 -6.48
C VAL A 311 30.83 8.00 -6.88
N SER A 312 30.23 6.89 -7.30
CA SER A 312 28.93 6.89 -7.97
C SER A 312 27.88 5.99 -7.31
N THR A 313 26.63 6.29 -7.63
CA THR A 313 25.51 5.35 -7.49
C THR A 313 25.53 4.32 -8.62
N ASP A 314 24.44 3.56 -8.79
CA ASP A 314 24.21 2.72 -9.96
C ASP A 314 24.14 3.52 -11.30
N LEU A 315 24.28 4.86 -11.26
CA LEU A 315 24.35 5.71 -12.45
C LEU A 315 25.45 5.29 -13.42
N ALA A 316 26.57 4.77 -12.92
CA ALA A 316 27.68 4.29 -13.73
C ALA A 316 27.63 2.78 -14.04
N GLU A 317 26.61 2.05 -13.56
CA GLU A 317 26.50 0.58 -13.68
C GLU A 317 26.22 0.13 -15.10
N SER A 318 25.34 0.86 -15.81
CA SER A 318 24.73 0.44 -17.08
C SER A 318 24.77 1.56 -18.11
N SER A 319 24.10 2.67 -17.82
CA SER A 319 23.72 3.70 -18.78
C SER A 319 24.73 4.83 -19.01
N LEU A 320 25.88 4.82 -18.32
CA LEU A 320 26.93 5.83 -18.43
C LEU A 320 28.32 5.19 -18.51
N THR A 321 29.15 5.61 -19.45
CA THR A 321 30.55 5.15 -19.53
C THR A 321 31.46 6.22 -18.94
N VAL A 322 32.16 5.88 -17.85
CA VAL A 322 33.24 6.70 -17.32
C VAL A 322 34.53 6.26 -18.04
N PRO A 323 35.14 7.11 -18.88
CA PRO A 323 36.33 6.73 -19.63
C PRO A 323 37.53 6.54 -18.70
N GLY A 324 38.42 5.59 -19.05
CA GLY A 324 39.72 5.40 -18.38
C GLY A 324 39.73 4.49 -17.15
N VAL A 325 38.56 4.05 -16.65
CA VAL A 325 38.46 3.21 -15.44
C VAL A 325 39.16 1.86 -15.62
N ARG A 326 40.03 1.50 -14.66
CA ARG A 326 40.72 0.19 -14.58
C ARG A 326 40.51 -0.53 -13.25
N VAL A 327 40.01 0.18 -12.24
CA VAL A 327 39.69 -0.37 -10.93
C VAL A 327 38.23 -0.05 -10.60
N VAL A 328 37.50 -1.05 -10.11
CA VAL A 328 36.15 -0.87 -9.54
C VAL A 328 36.18 -1.28 -8.07
N VAL A 329 35.62 -0.45 -7.20
CA VAL A 329 35.37 -0.80 -5.79
C VAL A 329 33.85 -0.81 -5.58
N ASP A 330 33.27 -1.96 -5.31
CA ASP A 330 31.82 -2.13 -5.19
C ASP A 330 31.41 -2.41 -3.74
N ALA A 331 30.65 -1.48 -3.15
CA ALA A 331 30.02 -1.70 -1.86
C ALA A 331 28.95 -2.79 -1.90
N CYS A 332 28.51 -3.22 -3.10
CA CYS A 332 27.52 -4.25 -3.38
C CYS A 332 26.17 -3.99 -2.68
N LEU A 333 25.85 -2.71 -2.53
CA LEU A 333 24.57 -2.22 -2.03
C LEU A 333 23.86 -1.48 -3.16
N ASN A 334 22.54 -1.46 -3.08
CA ASN A 334 21.67 -0.69 -3.95
C ASN A 334 20.62 0.06 -3.12
N ARG A 335 20.07 1.13 -3.68
CA ARG A 335 18.97 1.87 -3.05
C ARG A 335 17.77 1.84 -3.96
N GLU A 336 16.71 1.21 -3.49
CA GLU A 336 15.53 0.91 -4.29
C GLU A 336 14.28 1.52 -3.64
N PRO A 337 13.36 2.08 -4.45
CA PRO A 337 12.05 2.45 -3.95
C PRO A 337 11.28 1.19 -3.54
N ARG A 338 10.77 1.18 -2.31
CA ARG A 338 9.88 0.14 -1.81
C ARG A 338 8.69 0.74 -1.09
N ARG A 339 7.52 0.17 -1.31
CA ARG A 339 6.32 0.48 -0.54
C ARG A 339 6.22 -0.40 0.71
N ASP A 340 5.94 0.22 1.85
CA ASP A 340 5.46 -0.44 3.07
C ASP A 340 3.93 -0.53 2.99
N THR A 341 3.44 -1.74 2.75
CA THR A 341 2.01 -2.02 2.58
C THR A 341 1.19 -1.84 3.85
N ALA A 342 1.82 -1.95 5.03
CA ALA A 342 1.14 -1.87 6.32
C ALA A 342 0.85 -0.42 6.74
N ARG A 343 1.69 0.53 6.31
CA ARG A 343 1.61 1.95 6.71
C ARG A 343 1.32 2.90 5.55
N ASP A 344 1.12 2.34 4.35
CA ASP A 344 0.87 3.06 3.10
C ASP A 344 1.93 4.13 2.78
N MET A 345 3.19 3.80 3.07
CA MET A 345 4.34 4.68 2.88
C MET A 345 5.26 4.14 1.79
N THR A 346 5.78 5.03 0.96
CA THR A 346 6.84 4.70 -0.01
C THR A 346 8.14 5.28 0.52
N GLY A 347 9.22 4.49 0.51
CA GLY A 347 10.53 4.93 0.98
C GLY A 347 11.65 4.30 0.17
N LEU A 348 12.84 4.89 0.30
CA LEU A 348 14.05 4.32 -0.28
C LEU A 348 14.68 3.36 0.73
N LEU A 349 14.76 2.07 0.39
CA LEU A 349 15.43 1.07 1.21
C LEU A 349 16.81 0.78 0.63
N THR A 350 17.82 0.67 1.48
CA THR A 350 19.13 0.16 1.07
C THR A 350 19.13 -1.35 1.22
N VAL A 351 19.42 -2.06 0.14
CA VAL A 351 19.46 -3.52 0.06
C VAL A 351 20.81 -3.98 -0.49
N SER A 352 21.13 -5.26 -0.37
CA SER A 352 22.24 -5.83 -1.14
C SER A 352 21.91 -5.81 -2.63
N ALA A 353 22.89 -5.45 -3.46
CA ALA A 353 22.76 -5.54 -4.91
C ALA A 353 22.67 -7.01 -5.35
N SER A 354 22.04 -7.27 -6.50
CA SER A 354 22.00 -8.59 -7.12
C SER A 354 23.36 -8.97 -7.72
N ARG A 355 23.58 -10.27 -7.96
CA ARG A 355 24.83 -10.77 -8.53
C ARG A 355 25.10 -10.23 -9.92
N ASP A 356 24.07 -10.15 -10.77
CA ASP A 356 24.17 -9.59 -12.12
C ASP A 356 24.59 -8.10 -12.11
N SER A 357 24.04 -7.30 -11.20
CA SER A 357 24.42 -5.90 -10.98
C SER A 357 25.88 -5.79 -10.57
N CYS A 358 26.33 -6.58 -9.60
CA CYS A 358 27.75 -6.63 -9.20
C CYS A 358 28.68 -7.06 -10.35
N VAL A 359 28.25 -8.01 -11.21
CA VAL A 359 29.01 -8.41 -12.40
C VAL A 359 29.11 -7.26 -13.40
N GLN A 360 28.02 -6.55 -13.67
CA GLN A 360 28.02 -5.38 -14.56
C GLN A 360 28.93 -4.25 -14.05
N ARG A 361 28.86 -3.96 -12.75
CA ARG A 361 29.74 -3.01 -12.07
C ARG A 361 31.20 -3.43 -12.21
N SER A 362 31.52 -4.69 -11.91
CA SER A 362 32.88 -5.24 -12.03
C SER A 362 33.42 -5.12 -13.47
N GLY A 363 32.57 -5.40 -14.46
CA GLY A 363 32.91 -5.31 -15.88
C GLY A 363 33.30 -3.91 -16.36
N ARG A 364 33.02 -2.85 -15.59
CA ARG A 364 33.45 -1.47 -15.90
C ARG A 364 34.98 -1.32 -15.88
N ALA A 365 35.69 -2.14 -15.09
CA ALA A 365 37.15 -2.12 -15.00
C ALA A 365 37.85 -2.77 -16.21
N ALA A 366 37.19 -3.68 -16.92
CA ALA A 366 37.80 -4.52 -17.96
C ALA A 366 37.45 -4.11 -19.40
N ARG A 367 37.01 -2.86 -19.60
CA ARG A 367 36.50 -2.38 -20.91
C ARG A 367 37.57 -1.99 -21.90
N LEU A 368 38.58 -1.26 -21.43
CA LEU A 368 39.64 -0.68 -22.26
C LEU A 368 40.97 -1.44 -22.12
N GLY A 369 41.01 -2.44 -21.25
CA GLY A 369 42.19 -3.24 -20.93
C GLY A 369 41.95 -4.08 -19.66
N PRO A 370 42.92 -4.89 -19.23
CA PRO A 370 42.80 -5.72 -18.03
C PRO A 370 42.47 -4.89 -16.78
N GLY A 371 41.58 -5.35 -15.91
CA GLY A 371 41.08 -4.56 -14.78
C GLY A 371 41.05 -5.31 -13.46
N ILE A 372 40.78 -4.59 -12.39
CA ILE A 372 40.54 -5.14 -11.04
C ILE A 372 39.15 -4.72 -10.57
N ALA A 373 38.39 -5.64 -10.00
CA ALA A 373 37.17 -5.34 -9.27
C ALA A 373 37.26 -5.85 -7.83
N VAL A 374 37.10 -4.94 -6.87
CA VAL A 374 37.14 -5.20 -5.44
C VAL A 374 35.73 -5.13 -4.88
N ARG A 375 35.24 -6.23 -4.31
CA ARG A 375 33.92 -6.33 -3.67
C ARG A 375 34.09 -6.20 -2.17
N CYS A 376 33.41 -5.23 -1.56
CA CYS A 376 33.49 -4.98 -0.11
C CYS A 376 32.58 -5.91 0.71
N LEU A 377 32.62 -7.21 0.43
CA LEU A 377 31.98 -8.29 1.18
C LEU A 377 32.79 -9.58 1.06
N SER A 378 32.42 -10.60 1.83
CA SER A 378 33.02 -11.93 1.69
C SER A 378 32.52 -12.65 0.43
N GLU A 379 33.27 -13.65 -0.02
CA GLU A 379 32.83 -14.51 -1.14
C GLU A 379 31.58 -15.34 -0.78
N ASP A 380 31.46 -15.78 0.48
CA ASP A 380 30.26 -16.48 0.96
C ASP A 380 29.01 -15.58 0.90
N ASP A 381 29.13 -14.34 1.41
CA ASP A 381 28.04 -13.35 1.31
C ASP A 381 27.66 -13.07 -0.14
N TYR A 382 28.63 -13.07 -1.07
CA TYR A 382 28.39 -12.83 -2.48
C TYR A 382 27.59 -13.96 -3.11
N SER A 383 27.90 -15.21 -2.75
CA SER A 383 27.19 -16.40 -3.23
C SER A 383 25.70 -16.40 -2.83
N ARG A 384 25.37 -15.79 -1.68
CA ARG A 384 24.00 -15.66 -1.14
C ARG A 384 23.19 -14.52 -1.73
N LEU A 385 23.81 -13.64 -2.53
CA LEU A 385 23.10 -12.54 -3.19
C LEU A 385 22.07 -13.08 -4.19
N THR A 386 20.95 -12.37 -4.32
CA THR A 386 19.93 -12.71 -5.31
C THR A 386 20.54 -12.71 -6.72
N PRO A 387 20.24 -13.70 -7.58
CA PRO A 387 20.86 -13.80 -8.90
C PRO A 387 20.54 -12.58 -9.79
N HIS A 388 19.28 -12.13 -9.74
CA HIS A 388 18.73 -11.09 -10.62
C HIS A 388 18.10 -9.95 -9.83
N ARG A 389 18.07 -8.77 -10.46
CA ARG A 389 17.35 -7.60 -9.96
C ARG A 389 15.84 -7.90 -9.87
N THR A 390 15.20 -7.40 -8.81
CA THR A 390 13.73 -7.45 -8.70
C THR A 390 13.12 -6.37 -9.59
N PRO A 391 12.15 -6.67 -10.47
CA PRO A 391 11.56 -5.67 -11.36
C PRO A 391 10.79 -4.62 -10.56
N ALA A 392 10.86 -3.35 -10.99
CA ALA A 392 10.29 -2.23 -10.24
C ALA A 392 8.76 -2.35 -10.09
N ILE A 393 8.08 -3.02 -11.03
CA ILE A 393 6.62 -3.25 -10.98
C ILE A 393 6.20 -4.11 -9.77
N ALA A 394 7.11 -4.90 -9.20
CA ALA A 394 6.82 -5.76 -8.06
C ALA A 394 6.89 -5.04 -6.71
N THR A 395 7.60 -3.91 -6.61
CA THR A 395 7.92 -3.26 -5.32
C THR A 395 7.53 -1.79 -5.22
N SER A 396 7.21 -1.14 -6.34
CA SER A 396 6.94 0.30 -6.43
C SER A 396 5.47 0.66 -6.19
N ASP A 397 5.20 1.95 -5.94
CA ASP A 397 3.84 2.49 -6.02
C ASP A 397 3.36 2.48 -7.48
N LEU A 398 2.27 1.76 -7.76
CA LEU A 398 1.69 1.62 -9.10
C LEU A 398 0.63 2.67 -9.45
N THR A 399 0.50 3.76 -8.67
CA THR A 399 -0.54 4.78 -8.91
C THR A 399 -0.42 5.44 -10.29
N SER A 400 0.79 5.86 -10.71
CA SER A 400 1.00 6.42 -12.05
C SER A 400 0.77 5.37 -13.14
N PHE A 401 1.35 4.17 -12.98
CA PHE A 401 1.16 3.04 -13.90
C PHE A 401 -0.33 2.72 -14.11
N ALA A 402 -1.10 2.65 -13.03
CA ALA A 402 -2.54 2.34 -13.08
C ALA A 402 -3.34 3.41 -13.83
N LEU A 403 -2.95 4.69 -13.72
CA LEU A 403 -3.59 5.76 -14.48
C LEU A 403 -3.22 5.67 -15.97
N ASP A 404 -1.94 5.43 -16.27
CA ASP A 404 -1.43 5.33 -17.62
C ASP A 404 -2.10 4.18 -18.39
N VAL A 405 -2.16 2.97 -17.81
CA VAL A 405 -2.82 1.82 -18.46
C VAL A 405 -4.34 1.99 -18.55
N ALA A 406 -4.97 2.70 -17.60
CA ALA A 406 -6.39 3.02 -17.70
C ALA A 406 -6.69 4.08 -18.78
N CYS A 407 -5.79 5.04 -18.99
CA CYS A 407 -5.89 6.01 -20.09
C CYS A 407 -5.66 5.34 -21.45
N TRP A 408 -4.81 4.32 -21.50
CA TRP A 408 -4.61 3.48 -22.68
C TRP A 408 -5.83 2.63 -23.02
N GLY A 409 -6.65 2.27 -22.02
CA GLY A 409 -7.84 1.43 -22.21
C GLY A 409 -7.69 -0.01 -21.69
N ALA A 410 -6.60 -0.30 -20.97
CA ALA A 410 -6.33 -1.58 -20.32
C ALA A 410 -6.30 -1.43 -18.79
N PRO A 411 -7.45 -1.28 -18.10
CA PRO A 411 -7.50 -1.19 -16.64
C PRO A 411 -6.68 -2.31 -15.97
N ARG A 412 -5.87 -1.94 -14.97
CA ARG A 412 -4.93 -2.84 -14.26
C ARG A 412 -3.81 -3.45 -15.12
N GLY A 413 -3.71 -3.06 -16.40
CA GLY A 413 -2.81 -3.70 -17.37
C GLY A 413 -3.30 -5.08 -17.82
N GLU A 414 -4.58 -5.41 -17.61
CA GLU A 414 -5.17 -6.65 -18.12
C GLU A 414 -5.14 -6.66 -19.65
N GLY A 415 -4.64 -7.75 -20.25
CA GLY A 415 -4.49 -7.89 -21.69
C GLY A 415 -3.16 -7.36 -22.26
N LEU A 416 -2.44 -6.50 -21.54
CA LEU A 416 -1.14 -5.99 -21.98
C LEU A 416 -0.06 -7.07 -21.92
N ALA A 417 0.84 -7.05 -22.92
CA ALA A 417 2.01 -7.91 -22.99
C ALA A 417 3.15 -7.47 -22.04
N LEU A 418 2.85 -7.39 -20.74
CA LEU A 418 3.80 -7.01 -19.69
C LEU A 418 4.79 -8.15 -19.41
N THR A 419 6.06 -7.79 -19.17
CA THR A 419 7.12 -8.75 -18.85
C THR A 419 6.84 -9.55 -17.56
N ASP A 420 6.29 -8.85 -16.55
CA ASP A 420 5.75 -9.44 -15.32
C ASP A 420 4.45 -8.70 -14.96
N PRO A 421 3.40 -9.41 -14.51
CA PRO A 421 2.14 -8.77 -14.14
C PRO A 421 2.26 -7.96 -12.85
N PRO A 422 1.49 -6.87 -12.68
CA PRO A 422 1.50 -6.09 -11.45
C PRO A 422 0.92 -6.91 -10.27
N PRO A 423 1.48 -6.80 -9.05
CA PRO A 423 0.92 -7.47 -7.88
C PRO A 423 -0.53 -7.07 -7.63
N SER A 424 -1.41 -8.05 -7.47
CA SER A 424 -2.87 -7.82 -7.43
C SER A 424 -3.31 -6.90 -6.26
N GLY A 425 -2.63 -6.98 -5.12
CA GLY A 425 -2.87 -6.10 -3.98
C GLY A 425 -2.50 -4.64 -4.26
N GLU A 426 -1.35 -4.42 -4.89
CA GLU A 426 -0.82 -3.09 -5.17
C GLU A 426 -1.61 -2.39 -6.28
N ILE A 427 -1.98 -3.10 -7.34
CA ILE A 427 -2.78 -2.51 -8.42
C ILE A 427 -4.18 -2.11 -7.95
N ARG A 428 -4.83 -2.91 -7.07
CA ARG A 428 -6.11 -2.55 -6.45
C ARG A 428 -6.00 -1.35 -5.51
N ARG A 429 -4.88 -1.22 -4.81
CA ARG A 429 -4.60 -0.04 -3.98
C ARG A 429 -4.43 1.22 -4.83
N ALA A 430 -3.64 1.15 -5.90
CA ALA A 430 -3.50 2.22 -6.87
C ALA A 430 -4.86 2.66 -7.44
N GLN A 431 -5.73 1.70 -7.81
CA GLN A 431 -7.08 2.01 -8.27
C GLN A 431 -7.92 2.73 -7.22
N ARG A 432 -7.91 2.30 -5.95
CA ARG A 432 -8.64 2.99 -4.87
C ARG A 432 -8.18 4.43 -4.69
N VAL A 433 -6.86 4.67 -4.75
CA VAL A 433 -6.31 6.03 -4.74
C VAL A 433 -6.88 6.83 -5.90
N LEU A 434 -6.76 6.32 -7.13
CA LEU A 434 -7.22 7.03 -8.33
C LEU A 434 -8.74 7.24 -8.38
N GLN A 435 -9.54 6.32 -7.84
CA GLN A 435 -10.98 6.48 -7.66
C GLN A 435 -11.28 7.62 -6.67
N GLY A 436 -10.54 7.69 -5.55
CA GLY A 436 -10.62 8.80 -4.60
C GLY A 436 -10.24 10.15 -5.23
N LEU A 437 -9.31 10.17 -6.19
CA LEU A 437 -8.99 11.37 -6.97
C LEU A 437 -10.02 11.69 -8.07
N GLY A 438 -11.03 10.84 -8.28
CA GLY A 438 -11.99 10.94 -9.40
C GLY A 438 -11.38 10.65 -10.77
N ALA A 439 -10.19 10.05 -10.81
CA ALA A 439 -9.46 9.75 -12.04
C ALA A 439 -9.95 8.47 -12.72
N LEU A 440 -10.49 7.52 -11.94
CA LEU A 440 -11.09 6.28 -12.44
C LEU A 440 -12.56 6.16 -12.02
N ASP A 441 -13.36 5.49 -12.84
CA ASP A 441 -14.73 5.10 -12.51
C ASP A 441 -14.78 3.79 -11.68
N ALA A 442 -16.00 3.33 -11.36
CA ALA A 442 -16.22 2.09 -10.60
C ALA A 442 -15.72 0.82 -11.32
N LEU A 443 -15.57 0.88 -12.65
CA LEU A 443 -15.06 -0.21 -13.48
C LEU A 443 -13.55 -0.09 -13.73
N GLY A 444 -12.89 0.93 -13.17
CA GLY A 444 -11.46 1.16 -13.28
C GLY A 444 -11.02 1.83 -14.59
N ARG A 445 -11.95 2.41 -15.36
CA ARG A 445 -11.64 3.12 -16.61
C ARG A 445 -11.31 4.59 -16.33
N ALA A 446 -10.45 5.18 -17.15
CA ALA A 446 -10.11 6.59 -17.01
C ALA A 446 -11.32 7.52 -17.28
N THR A 447 -11.61 8.41 -16.33
CA THR A 447 -12.62 9.47 -16.48
C THR A 447 -12.08 10.62 -17.34
N GLY A 448 -12.91 11.61 -17.68
CA GLY A 448 -12.43 12.85 -18.30
C GLY A 448 -11.35 13.53 -17.44
N ARG A 449 -11.61 13.61 -16.13
CA ARG A 449 -10.66 14.09 -15.13
C ARG A 449 -9.37 13.25 -15.08
N GLY A 450 -9.47 11.92 -15.16
CA GLY A 450 -8.29 11.05 -15.22
C GLY A 450 -7.36 11.36 -16.39
N ARG A 451 -7.93 11.65 -17.56
CA ARG A 451 -7.17 12.08 -18.74
C ARG A 451 -6.54 13.47 -18.56
N ASP A 452 -7.19 14.38 -17.84
CA ASP A 452 -6.58 15.68 -17.51
C ASP A 452 -5.43 15.54 -16.52
N LEU A 453 -5.54 14.64 -15.52
CA LEU A 453 -4.45 14.34 -14.60
C LEU A 453 -3.24 13.74 -15.33
N SER A 454 -3.44 12.81 -16.26
CA SER A 454 -2.35 12.13 -16.98
C SER A 454 -1.55 13.06 -17.91
N ARG A 455 -2.15 14.17 -18.34
CA ARG A 455 -1.46 15.23 -19.10
C ARG A 455 -0.46 16.00 -18.26
N VAL A 456 -0.61 16.02 -16.94
CA VAL A 456 0.37 16.66 -16.04
C VAL A 456 1.53 15.69 -15.83
N PRO A 457 2.78 16.09 -16.14
CA PRO A 457 3.93 15.19 -16.09
C PRO A 457 4.51 15.05 -14.68
N ALA A 458 3.66 14.62 -13.75
CA ALA A 458 3.93 14.36 -12.35
C ALA A 458 3.12 13.15 -11.86
N ASP A 459 3.31 12.75 -10.60
CA ASP A 459 2.43 11.76 -9.95
C ASP A 459 0.96 12.25 -9.99
N PRO A 460 -0.05 11.37 -10.18
CA PRO A 460 -1.46 11.76 -10.21
C PRO A 460 -1.93 12.58 -9.01
N ARG A 461 -1.33 12.38 -7.83
CA ARG A 461 -1.59 13.17 -6.63
C ARG A 461 -1.14 14.62 -6.78
N HIS A 462 0.08 14.83 -7.31
CA HIS A 462 0.60 16.16 -7.59
C HIS A 462 -0.15 16.83 -8.75
N ALA A 463 -0.59 16.06 -9.75
CA ALA A 463 -1.44 16.54 -10.83
C ALA A 463 -2.78 17.06 -10.30
N ARG A 464 -3.42 16.32 -9.39
CA ARG A 464 -4.63 16.78 -8.69
C ARG A 464 -4.35 18.08 -7.95
N ALA A 465 -3.29 18.13 -7.15
CA ALA A 465 -2.95 19.30 -6.36
C ALA A 465 -2.75 20.56 -7.22
N LEU A 466 -2.11 20.41 -8.38
CA LEU A 466 -1.95 21.50 -9.35
C LEU A 466 -3.30 21.99 -9.88
N LEU A 467 -4.12 21.08 -10.39
CA LEU A 467 -5.35 21.41 -11.12
C LEU A 467 -6.49 21.86 -10.20
N ASP A 468 -6.65 21.22 -9.03
CA ASP A 468 -7.67 21.56 -8.05
C ASP A 468 -7.25 22.77 -7.19
N GLY A 469 -5.96 22.91 -6.94
CA GLY A 469 -5.43 23.97 -6.10
C GLY A 469 -5.34 25.32 -6.81
N ALA A 470 -5.02 25.33 -8.11
CA ALA A 470 -4.83 26.58 -8.86
C ALA A 470 -6.07 27.52 -8.86
N PRO A 471 -7.32 27.03 -8.97
CA PRO A 471 -8.51 27.87 -8.81
C PRO A 471 -8.66 28.49 -7.41
N VAL A 472 -8.02 27.91 -6.39
CA VAL A 472 -8.14 28.36 -5.00
C VAL A 472 -7.00 29.30 -4.62
N VAL A 473 -5.75 28.91 -4.89
CA VAL A 473 -4.54 29.59 -4.40
C VAL A 473 -3.88 30.49 -5.43
N GLY A 474 -4.30 30.41 -6.70
CA GLY A 474 -3.64 31.03 -7.83
C GLY A 474 -2.76 30.06 -8.60
N ARG A 475 -2.65 30.28 -9.92
CA ARG A 475 -1.96 29.37 -10.84
C ARG A 475 -0.47 29.32 -10.59
N ALA A 476 0.14 30.49 -10.37
CA ALA A 476 1.57 30.59 -10.14
C ALA A 476 1.92 29.90 -8.82
N ARG A 477 1.21 30.20 -7.73
CA ARG A 477 1.43 29.55 -6.43
C ARG A 477 1.25 28.04 -6.47
N ALA A 478 0.19 27.54 -7.11
CA ALA A 478 0.00 26.10 -7.25
C ALA A 478 1.17 25.43 -8.00
N ALA A 479 1.60 26.03 -9.11
CA ALA A 479 2.71 25.53 -9.91
C ALA A 479 4.06 25.60 -9.18
N GLU A 480 4.32 26.68 -8.44
CA GLU A 480 5.51 26.86 -7.59
C GLU A 480 5.62 25.77 -6.52
N VAL A 481 4.52 25.49 -5.82
CA VAL A 481 4.49 24.46 -4.76
C VAL A 481 4.63 23.06 -5.37
N VAL A 482 3.93 22.75 -6.47
CA VAL A 482 4.06 21.43 -7.13
C VAL A 482 5.45 21.25 -7.74
N ALA A 483 6.07 22.30 -8.27
CA ALA A 483 7.47 22.26 -8.70
C ALA A 483 8.42 21.98 -7.53
N LEU A 484 8.18 22.57 -6.35
CA LEU A 484 8.92 22.24 -5.13
C LEU A 484 8.75 20.76 -4.76
N LEU A 485 7.52 20.25 -4.70
CA LEU A 485 7.24 18.85 -4.33
C LEU A 485 7.85 17.83 -5.29
N THR A 486 7.92 18.17 -6.58
CA THR A 486 8.45 17.27 -7.62
C THR A 486 9.93 17.47 -7.92
N SER A 487 10.59 18.42 -7.25
CA SER A 487 12.03 18.71 -7.44
C SER A 487 12.96 17.61 -6.93
N GLY A 488 12.46 16.74 -6.03
CA GLY A 488 13.29 15.74 -5.35
C GLY A 488 14.25 16.35 -4.32
N ARG A 489 14.10 17.64 -3.99
CA ARG A 489 14.87 18.32 -2.93
C ARG A 489 14.49 17.74 -1.58
N ARG A 490 15.48 17.50 -0.73
CA ARG A 490 15.23 17.28 0.69
C ARG A 490 14.91 18.62 1.33
N SER A 491 13.89 18.65 2.18
CA SER A 491 13.61 19.79 3.06
C SER A 491 14.50 19.70 4.30
N PRO A 492 15.56 20.53 4.44
CA PRO A 492 16.50 20.38 5.55
C PRO A 492 15.85 20.73 6.90
N THR A 493 14.93 21.70 6.90
CA THR A 493 14.19 22.16 8.08
C THR A 493 12.89 21.38 8.29
N GLY A 494 12.42 20.68 7.27
CA GLY A 494 11.10 20.05 7.20
C GLY A 494 9.94 21.03 7.04
N ASP A 495 10.23 22.33 6.85
CA ASP A 495 9.24 23.38 6.61
C ASP A 495 9.24 23.78 5.13
N LEU A 496 8.23 23.31 4.40
CA LEU A 496 8.08 23.57 2.98
C LEU A 496 7.82 25.05 2.66
N VAL A 497 7.27 25.82 3.61
CA VAL A 497 7.04 27.26 3.41
C VAL A 497 8.37 28.00 3.45
N ALA A 498 9.28 27.61 4.35
CA ALA A 498 10.63 28.15 4.40
C ALA A 498 11.43 27.80 3.13
N ASP A 499 11.32 26.55 2.66
CA ASP A 499 11.97 26.11 1.43
C ASP A 499 11.51 26.88 0.20
N LEU A 500 10.20 27.09 0.06
CA LEU A 500 9.65 27.86 -1.05
C LEU A 500 10.07 29.33 -0.97
N ARG A 501 10.12 29.92 0.24
CA ARG A 501 10.65 31.27 0.46
C ARG A 501 12.11 31.40 0.00
N ALA A 502 12.93 30.38 0.24
CA ALA A 502 14.34 30.39 -0.18
C ALA A 502 14.50 30.31 -1.70
N LEU A 503 13.66 29.52 -2.38
CA LEU A 503 13.62 29.42 -3.84
C LEU A 503 13.16 30.75 -4.46
N VAL A 504 11.97 31.24 -4.08
CA VAL A 504 11.43 32.52 -4.58
C VAL A 504 12.40 33.69 -4.32
N GLY A 505 13.13 33.66 -3.20
CA GLY A 505 14.13 34.68 -2.86
C GLY A 505 15.49 34.52 -3.54
N GLY A 506 15.67 33.54 -4.43
CA GLY A 506 16.93 33.30 -5.15
C GLY A 506 18.09 32.83 -4.28
N ARG A 507 17.82 32.35 -3.06
CA ARG A 507 18.86 31.93 -2.09
C ARG A 507 19.27 30.47 -2.24
N ALA A 508 18.56 29.70 -3.07
CA ALA A 508 18.84 28.30 -3.35
C ALA A 508 19.63 28.14 -4.66
N SER A 509 20.61 27.24 -4.68
CA SER A 509 21.48 27.00 -5.84
C SER A 509 20.74 26.47 -7.08
N ASP A 510 19.58 25.85 -6.88
CA ASP A 510 18.77 25.23 -7.92
C ASP A 510 17.56 26.07 -8.36
N ASN A 511 17.49 27.34 -7.94
CA ASN A 511 16.37 28.24 -8.19
C ASN A 511 15.94 28.27 -9.68
N ARG A 512 16.90 28.40 -10.61
CA ARG A 512 16.60 28.49 -12.04
C ARG A 512 15.87 27.25 -12.59
N THR A 513 16.26 26.06 -12.13
CA THR A 513 15.63 24.80 -12.57
C THR A 513 14.20 24.71 -12.05
N TRP A 514 13.99 25.09 -10.79
CA TRP A 514 12.67 25.16 -10.18
C TRP A 514 11.76 26.19 -10.88
N GLU A 515 12.26 27.40 -11.17
CA GLU A 515 11.49 28.45 -11.86
C GLU A 515 11.01 28.00 -13.24
N LEU A 516 11.87 27.32 -14.00
CA LEU A 516 11.51 26.78 -15.32
C LEU A 516 10.42 25.71 -15.22
N GLU A 517 10.49 24.85 -14.21
CA GLU A 517 9.46 23.82 -13.98
C GLU A 517 8.15 24.45 -13.50
N ALA A 518 8.19 25.43 -12.60
CA ALA A 518 7.01 26.16 -12.13
C ALA A 518 6.29 26.83 -13.31
N ARG A 519 7.00 27.58 -14.16
CA ARG A 519 6.40 28.19 -15.37
C ARG A 519 5.85 27.15 -16.35
N ARG A 520 6.47 25.98 -16.43
CA ARG A 520 5.99 24.89 -17.29
C ARG A 520 4.69 24.31 -16.76
N LEU A 521 4.61 24.02 -15.46
CA LEU A 521 3.40 23.53 -14.80
C LEU A 521 2.28 24.58 -14.85
N GLU A 522 2.60 25.85 -14.64
CA GLU A 522 1.63 26.95 -14.72
C GLU A 522 0.94 26.99 -16.08
N ARG A 523 1.67 26.76 -17.18
CA ARG A 523 1.11 26.71 -18.54
C ARG A 523 0.15 25.55 -18.78
N LEU A 524 0.22 24.48 -17.98
CA LEU A 524 -0.69 23.34 -18.07
C LEU A 524 -2.05 23.61 -17.40
N VAL A 525 -2.14 24.66 -16.58
CA VAL A 525 -3.40 25.03 -15.93
C VAL A 525 -4.26 25.85 -16.89
N PRO A 526 -5.58 25.56 -17.03
CA PRO A 526 -6.50 26.36 -17.85
C PRO A 526 -6.64 27.82 -17.38
N THR A 527 -6.69 28.78 -18.30
CA THR A 527 -6.85 30.21 -18.03
C THR A 527 -8.32 30.54 -17.77
N GLY A 528 -8.81 30.24 -16.57
CA GLY A 528 -10.19 30.56 -16.16
C GLY A 528 -10.26 30.94 -14.69
N GLY A 529 -10.83 32.12 -14.40
CA GLY A 529 -11.14 32.60 -13.05
C GLY A 529 -9.92 33.08 -12.24
N GLY A 530 -9.37 34.25 -12.58
CA GLY A 530 -8.25 34.84 -11.86
C GLY A 530 -8.62 35.24 -10.43
N ARG A 531 -8.33 34.38 -9.45
CA ARG A 531 -8.19 34.80 -8.05
C ARG A 531 -6.82 35.45 -7.84
N LYS A 532 -6.77 36.40 -6.89
CA LYS A 532 -5.52 36.94 -6.37
C LYS A 532 -4.72 35.80 -5.73
N GLU A 533 -3.41 35.77 -5.97
CA GLU A 533 -2.51 34.77 -5.39
C GLU A 533 -2.66 34.75 -3.86
N ALA A 534 -2.90 33.56 -3.31
CA ALA A 534 -3.09 33.37 -1.88
C ALA A 534 -1.78 33.61 -1.11
N PRO A 535 -1.86 33.88 0.20
CA PRO A 535 -0.69 33.91 1.08
C PRO A 535 0.11 32.61 0.95
N LEU A 536 1.44 32.73 1.00
CA LEU A 536 2.35 31.60 0.74
C LEU A 536 2.08 30.40 1.65
N GLU A 537 1.88 30.63 2.94
CA GLU A 537 1.63 29.57 3.91
C GLU A 537 0.34 28.80 3.61
N GLU A 538 -0.75 29.53 3.33
CA GLU A 538 -2.04 28.95 2.94
C GLU A 538 -1.91 28.14 1.63
N ALA A 539 -1.20 28.69 0.65
CA ALA A 539 -0.99 28.03 -0.63
C ALA A 539 -0.19 26.72 -0.48
N VAL A 540 0.93 26.75 0.25
CA VAL A 540 1.76 25.54 0.47
C VAL A 540 0.96 24.49 1.24
N GLY A 541 0.31 24.88 2.34
CA GLY A 541 -0.50 23.97 3.14
C GLY A 541 -1.58 23.28 2.32
N LEU A 542 -2.38 24.06 1.58
CA LEU A 542 -3.51 23.53 0.82
C LEU A 542 -3.05 22.62 -0.34
N ILE A 543 -2.02 23.02 -1.10
CA ILE A 543 -1.50 22.21 -2.21
C ILE A 543 -0.92 20.89 -1.72
N VAL A 544 -0.18 20.89 -0.61
CA VAL A 544 0.34 19.65 -0.01
C VAL A 544 -0.81 18.77 0.48
N ALA A 545 -1.84 19.34 1.08
CA ALA A 545 -3.00 18.60 1.55
C ALA A 545 -3.81 17.98 0.39
N LEU A 546 -3.96 18.68 -0.74
CA LEU A 546 -4.62 18.14 -1.93
C LEU A 546 -3.83 17.00 -2.58
N ALA A 547 -2.50 17.05 -2.52
CA ALA A 547 -1.63 15.95 -2.98
C ALA A 547 -1.73 14.74 -2.05
N HIS A 548 -1.81 14.97 -0.74
CA HIS A 548 -1.77 13.92 0.27
C HIS A 548 -2.90 14.06 1.31
N PRO A 549 -4.17 13.87 0.90
CA PRO A 549 -5.32 14.03 1.79
C PRO A 549 -5.26 13.08 2.99
N ASP A 550 -4.73 11.87 2.78
CA ASP A 550 -4.49 10.84 3.80
C ASP A 550 -3.41 11.23 4.84
N ARG A 551 -2.60 12.25 4.53
CA ARG A 551 -1.51 12.78 5.37
C ARG A 551 -1.80 14.17 5.94
N VAL A 552 -3.05 14.64 5.81
CA VAL A 552 -3.53 15.75 6.63
C VAL A 552 -3.46 15.31 8.09
N ALA A 553 -2.80 16.11 8.92
CA ALA A 553 -2.39 15.72 10.25
C ALA A 553 -2.90 16.69 11.31
N ARG A 554 -3.42 16.16 12.42
CA ARG A 554 -3.84 16.95 13.59
C ARG A 554 -2.99 16.58 14.80
N ARG A 555 -2.57 17.59 15.55
CA ARG A 555 -1.82 17.42 16.79
C ARG A 555 -2.66 16.71 17.85
N ARG A 556 -2.08 15.70 18.50
CA ARG A 556 -2.65 14.96 19.63
C ARG A 556 -1.55 14.70 20.66
N GLY A 557 -1.52 15.53 21.71
CA GLY A 557 -0.45 15.49 22.72
C GLY A 557 0.90 15.90 22.12
N GLY A 558 1.91 15.01 22.25
CA GLY A 558 3.26 15.21 21.73
C GLY A 558 3.49 14.74 20.29
N GLN A 559 2.47 14.21 19.63
CA GLN A 559 2.54 13.67 18.27
C GLN A 559 1.43 14.22 17.37
N TYR A 560 1.49 13.89 16.09
CA TYR A 560 0.45 14.16 15.10
C TYR A 560 -0.21 12.86 14.66
N THR A 561 -1.53 12.87 14.49
CA THR A 561 -2.29 11.77 13.90
C THR A 561 -2.74 12.19 12.51
N PHE A 562 -2.41 11.39 11.50
CA PHE A 562 -2.81 11.61 10.12
C PHE A 562 -4.26 11.17 9.89
N ALA A 563 -4.90 11.68 8.84
CA ALA A 563 -6.23 11.23 8.41
C ALA A 563 -6.24 9.72 8.08
N SER A 564 -5.13 9.15 7.65
CA SER A 564 -4.92 7.70 7.49
C SER A 564 -4.87 6.92 8.82
N GLY A 565 -4.79 7.58 9.97
CA GLY A 565 -4.61 6.97 11.29
C GLY A 565 -3.15 6.79 11.72
N THR A 566 -2.19 7.05 10.83
CA THR A 566 -0.76 6.97 11.16
C THR A 566 -0.36 8.05 12.16
N GLY A 567 0.32 7.64 13.24
CA GLY A 567 0.97 8.56 14.17
C GLY A 567 2.37 8.94 13.70
N ALA A 568 2.75 10.21 13.83
CA ALA A 568 4.11 10.67 13.54
C ALA A 568 4.52 11.85 14.42
N VAL A 569 5.83 12.03 14.60
CA VAL A 569 6.40 13.15 15.35
C VAL A 569 7.16 14.13 14.45
N LEU A 570 7.22 15.39 14.86
CA LEU A 570 8.13 16.36 14.25
C LEU A 570 9.57 16.11 14.75
N PRO A 571 10.59 16.43 13.93
CA PRO A 571 11.97 16.39 14.40
C PRO A 571 12.21 17.44 15.51
N PRO A 572 13.15 17.18 16.43
CA PRO A 572 13.50 18.14 17.48
C PRO A 572 13.87 19.52 16.89
N GLY A 573 13.31 20.59 17.46
CA GLY A 573 13.57 21.97 17.02
C GLY A 573 12.83 22.39 15.74
N SER A 574 11.87 21.61 15.25
CA SER A 574 11.06 21.99 14.09
C SER A 574 10.31 23.30 14.33
N ALA A 575 10.39 24.23 13.35
CA ALA A 575 9.62 25.47 13.36
C ALA A 575 8.10 25.26 13.24
N LEU A 576 7.68 24.06 12.83
CA LEU A 576 6.27 23.67 12.76
C LEU A 576 5.69 23.26 14.12
N ALA A 577 6.50 23.25 15.18
CA ALA A 577 6.03 22.99 16.53
C ALA A 577 5.04 24.08 16.96
N GLY A 578 3.85 23.67 17.38
CA GLY A 578 2.80 24.58 17.85
C GLY A 578 1.58 24.66 16.93
N HIS A 579 1.74 24.37 15.63
CA HIS A 579 0.60 24.32 14.71
C HIS A 579 -0.32 23.15 15.05
N GLU A 580 -1.64 23.38 15.08
CA GLU A 580 -2.60 22.30 15.36
C GLU A 580 -2.76 21.35 14.16
N TRP A 581 -2.73 21.91 12.95
CA TRP A 581 -2.96 21.21 11.70
C TRP A 581 -1.76 21.35 10.77
N LEU A 582 -1.35 20.24 10.16
CA LEU A 582 -0.26 20.19 9.19
C LEU A 582 -0.70 19.42 7.95
N ALA A 583 -0.20 19.86 6.79
CA ALA A 583 -0.19 19.08 5.56
C ALA A 583 1.19 18.42 5.42
N VAL A 584 1.26 17.09 5.40
CA VAL A 584 2.54 16.36 5.39
C VAL A 584 2.83 15.81 3.99
N ALA A 585 3.95 16.22 3.40
CA ALA A 585 4.40 15.72 2.10
C ALA A 585 5.23 14.44 2.25
N GLU A 586 6.23 14.46 3.14
CA GLU A 586 7.14 13.34 3.35
C GLU A 586 7.15 12.91 4.83
N VAL A 587 7.05 11.60 5.03
CA VAL A 587 7.21 10.93 6.32
C VAL A 587 8.18 9.78 6.13
N ALA A 588 9.06 9.57 7.11
CA ALA A 588 10.03 8.49 7.08
C ALA A 588 9.93 7.64 8.33
N ARG A 589 10.26 6.35 8.19
CA ARG A 589 10.48 5.49 9.34
C ARG A 589 11.66 6.03 10.14
N ALA A 590 11.52 6.03 11.46
CA ALA A 590 12.64 6.19 12.35
C ALA A 590 12.52 5.17 13.47
N SER A 591 13.66 4.67 13.93
CA SER A 591 13.77 3.77 15.08
C SER A 591 14.57 4.46 16.18
N GLY A 592 14.23 4.19 17.44
CA GLY A 592 14.91 4.75 18.62
C GLY A 592 14.25 6.05 19.12
N ARG A 593 14.99 6.82 19.94
CA ARG A 593 14.48 8.00 20.68
C ARG A 593 13.85 9.09 19.80
N THR A 594 14.21 9.14 18.52
CA THR A 594 13.73 10.13 17.54
C THR A 594 12.32 9.88 17.03
N ALA A 595 11.78 8.67 17.16
CA ALA A 595 10.44 8.32 16.68
C ALA A 595 9.37 8.29 17.79
N GLY A 596 9.80 8.19 19.06
CA GLY A 596 8.90 7.84 20.16
C GLY A 596 8.12 6.54 19.89
N ASP A 597 6.95 6.40 20.51
CA ASP A 597 6.06 5.24 20.33
C ASP A 597 5.39 5.21 18.93
N ALA A 598 5.47 6.31 18.17
CA ALA A 598 4.82 6.46 16.86
C ALA A 598 5.56 5.74 15.72
N GLY A 599 6.88 5.53 15.82
CA GLY A 599 7.67 4.82 14.81
C GLY A 599 7.91 5.57 13.48
N ALA A 600 7.44 6.82 13.35
CA ALA A 600 7.55 7.63 12.15
C ALA A 600 7.85 9.12 12.45
N VAL A 601 8.63 9.76 11.57
CA VAL A 601 9.05 11.17 11.68
C VAL A 601 8.64 11.92 10.43
N ILE A 602 7.98 13.07 10.62
CA ILE A 602 7.63 14.01 9.56
C ILE A 602 8.92 14.63 9.01
N ARG A 603 9.18 14.46 7.72
CA ARG A 603 10.36 14.98 7.03
C ARG A 603 10.12 16.28 6.30
N SER A 604 8.91 16.48 5.79
CA SER A 604 8.50 17.76 5.20
C SER A 604 7.00 17.96 5.35
N ALA A 605 6.62 19.15 5.79
CA ALA A 605 5.24 19.55 6.00
C ALA A 605 5.07 21.06 5.87
N ALA A 606 3.82 21.51 5.88
CA ALA A 606 3.45 22.91 5.96
C ALA A 606 2.28 23.11 6.94
N PRO A 607 2.17 24.29 7.58
CA PRO A 607 0.98 24.68 8.32
C PRO A 607 -0.28 24.56 7.46
N LEU A 608 -1.37 24.13 8.09
CA LEU A 608 -2.67 24.03 7.44
C LEU A 608 -3.73 24.62 8.39
N SER A 609 -4.77 25.24 7.83
CA SER A 609 -5.94 25.63 8.63
C SER A 609 -6.93 24.46 8.71
N ARG A 610 -7.78 24.44 9.74
CA ARG A 610 -8.86 23.43 9.82
C ARG A 610 -9.76 23.44 8.59
N ALA A 611 -10.12 24.62 8.09
CA ALA A 611 -10.92 24.75 6.88
C ALA A 611 -10.19 24.20 5.65
N GLY A 612 -8.88 24.43 5.55
CA GLY A 612 -8.03 23.85 4.50
C GLY A 612 -7.97 22.32 4.58
N ALA A 613 -7.87 21.76 5.79
CA ALA A 613 -7.90 20.32 6.04
C ALA A 613 -9.23 19.67 5.60
N GLU A 614 -10.36 20.23 6.04
CA GLU A 614 -11.70 19.72 5.69
C GLU A 614 -11.98 19.87 4.17
N SER A 615 -11.48 20.92 3.53
CA SER A 615 -11.63 21.14 2.08
C SER A 615 -10.75 20.19 1.26
N ALA A 616 -9.47 20.08 1.59
CA ALA A 616 -8.50 19.31 0.81
C ALA A 616 -8.73 17.80 0.87
N ALA A 617 -9.22 17.31 2.01
CA ALA A 617 -9.51 15.90 2.27
C ALA A 617 -11.02 15.67 2.46
N SER A 618 -11.85 16.43 1.76
CA SER A 618 -13.33 16.35 1.86
C SER A 618 -13.88 14.95 1.62
N GLU A 619 -13.23 14.15 0.78
CA GLU A 619 -13.54 12.75 0.50
C GLU A 619 -13.36 11.82 1.71
N LEU A 620 -12.63 12.27 2.74
CA LEU A 620 -12.42 11.55 4.00
C LEU A 620 -13.33 12.08 5.13
N LEU A 621 -14.16 13.09 4.87
CA LEU A 621 -15.10 13.58 5.86
C LEU A 621 -16.22 12.56 6.06
N ASP A 622 -16.41 12.20 7.31
CA ASP A 622 -17.45 11.28 7.74
C ASP A 622 -18.23 11.90 8.91
N ASP A 623 -19.54 11.66 8.93
CA ASP A 623 -20.43 12.13 9.98
C ASP A 623 -21.30 10.96 10.45
N GLU A 624 -20.78 10.24 11.44
CA GLU A 624 -21.37 9.00 11.93
C GLU A 624 -22.13 9.25 13.23
N GLU A 625 -23.35 8.72 13.31
CA GLU A 625 -24.10 8.65 14.56
C GLU A 625 -23.84 7.32 15.25
N THR A 626 -23.27 7.36 16.45
CA THR A 626 -23.05 6.16 17.27
C THR A 626 -23.93 6.22 18.51
N ALA A 627 -24.60 5.12 18.83
CA ALA A 627 -25.44 4.99 20.01
C ALA A 627 -25.02 3.79 20.86
N ARG A 628 -25.23 3.90 22.17
CA ARG A 628 -25.00 2.83 23.13
C ARG A 628 -26.01 2.89 24.27
N VAL A 629 -26.30 1.75 24.87
CA VAL A 629 -27.09 1.69 26.11
C VAL A 629 -26.17 1.95 27.30
N ALA A 630 -26.48 2.98 28.10
CA ALA A 630 -25.75 3.33 29.31
C ALA A 630 -26.74 3.67 30.43
N GLY A 631 -26.62 3.01 31.59
CA GLY A 631 -27.56 3.20 32.70
C GLY A 631 -29.01 2.85 32.35
N GLY A 632 -29.23 2.00 31.33
CA GLY A 632 -30.55 1.64 30.82
C GLY A 632 -31.16 2.65 29.85
N ALA A 633 -30.51 3.77 29.52
CA ALA A 633 -30.97 4.71 28.49
C ALA A 633 -30.12 4.56 27.22
N VAL A 634 -30.71 4.80 26.05
CA VAL A 634 -29.94 4.93 24.80
C VAL A 634 -29.34 6.33 24.78
N THR A 635 -28.01 6.39 24.71
CA THR A 635 -27.27 7.64 24.52
C THR A 635 -26.64 7.61 23.14
N ALA A 636 -26.82 8.69 22.37
CA ALA A 636 -26.21 8.84 21.06
C ALA A 636 -25.28 10.04 21.02
N ARG A 637 -24.24 9.91 20.20
CA ARG A 637 -23.32 10.97 19.88
C ARG A 637 -23.07 10.95 18.38
N ARG A 638 -23.06 12.13 17.79
CA ARG A 638 -22.65 12.34 16.42
C ARG A 638 -21.16 12.66 16.40
N ILE A 639 -20.41 11.88 15.65
CA ILE A 639 -18.95 11.96 15.57
C ILE A 639 -18.60 12.40 14.16
N ARG A 640 -18.17 13.65 14.03
CA ARG A 640 -17.63 14.15 12.79
C ARG A 640 -16.14 13.83 12.73
N ARG A 641 -15.69 13.14 11.68
CA ARG A 641 -14.30 12.74 11.48
C ARG A 641 -13.76 13.22 10.14
N LEU A 642 -12.44 13.36 10.08
CA LEU A 642 -11.66 13.47 8.85
C LEU A 642 -10.73 12.25 8.80
N GLY A 643 -11.19 11.19 8.15
CA GLY A 643 -10.59 9.85 8.26
C GLY A 643 -10.53 9.40 9.71
N ALA A 644 -9.34 9.09 10.21
CA ALA A 644 -9.12 8.69 11.60
C ALA A 644 -9.11 9.87 12.61
N ILE A 645 -9.15 11.12 12.14
CA ILE A 645 -9.09 12.30 13.01
C ILE A 645 -10.51 12.66 13.45
N GLU A 646 -10.79 12.53 14.75
CA GLU A 646 -12.02 13.04 15.35
C GLU A 646 -12.00 14.58 15.36
N LEU A 647 -12.96 15.22 14.66
CA LEU A 647 -13.10 16.67 14.59
C LEU A 647 -13.95 17.20 15.73
N SER A 648 -15.08 16.54 16.00
CA SER A 648 -16.01 16.89 17.06
C SER A 648 -16.89 15.71 17.44
N VAL A 649 -17.26 15.65 18.72
CA VAL A 649 -18.27 14.73 19.24
C VAL A 649 -19.36 15.56 19.89
N THR A 650 -20.57 15.48 19.35
CA THR A 650 -21.74 16.17 19.87
C THR A 650 -22.77 15.18 20.36
N PRO A 651 -23.26 15.29 21.61
CA PRO A 651 -24.43 14.53 22.04
C PRO A 651 -25.62 14.86 21.13
N VAL A 652 -26.30 13.83 20.63
CA VAL A 652 -27.51 13.99 19.79
C VAL A 652 -28.62 13.10 20.31
N ARG A 653 -29.86 13.39 19.90
CA ARG A 653 -30.95 12.44 20.12
C ARG A 653 -30.72 11.24 19.19
N PRO A 654 -30.85 10.00 19.70
CA PRO A 654 -30.69 8.82 18.87
C PRO A 654 -31.78 8.78 17.81
N SER A 655 -31.37 8.57 16.56
CA SER A 655 -32.25 8.12 15.49
C SER A 655 -32.86 6.75 15.82
N PRO A 656 -34.01 6.41 15.22
CA PRO A 656 -34.62 5.09 15.41
C PRO A 656 -33.67 3.93 15.09
N GLU A 657 -32.88 4.07 14.01
CA GLU A 657 -31.90 3.06 13.59
C GLU A 657 -30.75 2.92 14.60
N ALA A 658 -30.16 4.04 15.03
CA ALA A 658 -29.09 4.01 16.02
C ALA A 658 -29.58 3.46 17.38
N ALA A 659 -30.81 3.80 17.79
CA ALA A 659 -31.42 3.23 19.00
C ALA A 659 -31.63 1.73 18.89
N ALA A 660 -32.17 1.25 17.76
CA ALA A 660 -32.36 -0.17 17.51
C ALA A 660 -31.02 -0.93 17.55
N SER A 661 -29.99 -0.43 16.87
CA SER A 661 -28.65 -1.04 16.88
C SER A 661 -28.07 -1.09 18.30
N ALA A 662 -28.15 0.01 19.05
CA ALA A 662 -27.63 0.07 20.41
C ALA A 662 -28.33 -0.91 21.36
N VAL A 663 -29.65 -1.08 21.22
CA VAL A 663 -30.43 -2.05 22.01
C VAL A 663 -30.12 -3.48 21.54
N ALA A 664 -29.93 -3.72 20.24
CA ALA A 664 -29.52 -5.01 19.70
C ALA A 664 -28.20 -5.46 20.32
N ASP A 665 -27.20 -4.59 20.34
CA ASP A 665 -25.88 -4.90 20.89
C ASP A 665 -25.94 -5.14 22.40
N ALA A 666 -26.79 -4.40 23.12
CA ALA A 666 -27.03 -4.63 24.54
C ALA A 666 -27.68 -6.01 24.79
N VAL A 667 -28.66 -6.42 23.97
CA VAL A 667 -29.32 -7.73 24.07
C VAL A 667 -28.35 -8.86 23.69
N ARG A 668 -27.54 -8.70 22.64
CA ARG A 668 -26.53 -9.71 22.25
C ARG A 668 -25.51 -9.95 23.35
N SER A 669 -25.03 -8.88 23.99
CA SER A 669 -23.98 -8.97 25.02
C SER A 669 -24.50 -9.36 26.41
N GLY A 670 -25.72 -8.94 26.78
CA GLY A 670 -26.27 -9.10 28.13
C GLY A 670 -27.57 -9.91 28.21
N GLY A 671 -28.04 -10.49 27.10
CA GLY A 671 -29.30 -11.23 27.02
C GLY A 671 -30.52 -10.39 27.39
N LEU A 672 -31.61 -11.05 27.80
CA LEU A 672 -32.82 -10.36 28.25
C LEU A 672 -32.55 -9.48 29.49
N ALA A 673 -31.60 -9.88 30.35
CA ALA A 673 -31.25 -9.13 31.56
C ALA A 673 -30.78 -7.70 31.27
N ALA A 674 -30.20 -7.43 30.09
CA ALA A 674 -29.80 -6.10 29.65
C ALA A 674 -30.97 -5.10 29.61
N LEU A 675 -32.20 -5.59 29.42
CA LEU A 675 -33.41 -4.78 29.38
C LEU A 675 -34.00 -4.50 30.78
N GLY A 676 -33.52 -5.20 31.81
CA GLY A 676 -34.08 -5.14 33.16
C GLY A 676 -35.52 -5.65 33.26
N PRO A 677 -35.80 -6.90 32.83
CA PRO A 677 -37.13 -7.50 32.91
C PRO A 677 -37.58 -7.61 34.37
N ASP A 678 -38.87 -7.42 34.61
CA ASP A 678 -39.47 -7.79 35.89
C ASP A 678 -39.57 -9.33 36.02
N ASP A 679 -39.98 -9.77 37.20
CA ASP A 679 -40.11 -11.19 37.51
C ASP A 679 -41.13 -11.92 36.61
N ASP A 680 -42.18 -11.23 36.16
CA ASP A 680 -43.20 -11.80 35.27
C ASP A 680 -42.67 -11.98 33.84
N ALA A 681 -41.97 -10.97 33.30
CA ALA A 681 -41.33 -11.03 32.00
C ALA A 681 -40.25 -12.10 31.96
N ARG A 682 -39.45 -12.23 33.03
CA ARG A 682 -38.46 -13.31 33.15
C ARG A 682 -39.13 -14.67 33.13
N ARG A 683 -40.23 -14.87 33.88
CA ARG A 683 -40.97 -16.14 33.86
C ARG A 683 -41.54 -16.46 32.48
N LEU A 684 -42.15 -15.49 31.80
CA LEU A 684 -42.66 -15.66 30.44
C LEU A 684 -41.54 -16.09 29.48
N TRP A 685 -40.38 -15.45 29.56
CA TRP A 685 -39.21 -15.79 28.74
C TRP A 685 -38.72 -17.23 28.99
N LEU A 686 -38.60 -17.66 30.25
CA LEU A 686 -38.20 -19.03 30.59
C LEU A 686 -39.20 -20.07 30.06
N ARG A 687 -40.50 -19.76 30.13
CA ARG A 687 -41.57 -20.62 29.60
C ARG A 687 -41.52 -20.71 28.07
N LEU A 688 -41.28 -19.59 27.38
CA LEU A 688 -41.08 -19.56 25.92
C LEU A 688 -39.85 -20.37 25.49
N ALA A 689 -38.75 -20.24 26.25
CA ALA A 689 -37.53 -21.00 26.00
C ALA A 689 -37.76 -22.51 26.13
N LEU A 690 -38.51 -22.96 27.15
CA LEU A 690 -38.87 -24.37 27.30
C LEU A 690 -39.79 -24.84 26.15
N ALA A 691 -40.82 -24.04 25.79
CA ALA A 691 -41.71 -24.36 24.69
C ALA A 691 -40.92 -24.57 23.38
N ARG A 692 -40.00 -23.64 23.07
CA ARG A 692 -39.11 -23.77 21.91
C ARG A 692 -38.25 -25.03 21.96
N ARG A 693 -37.62 -25.30 23.11
CA ARG A 693 -36.70 -26.44 23.28
C ARG A 693 -37.41 -27.78 23.03
N GLU A 694 -38.63 -27.94 23.54
CA GLU A 694 -39.31 -29.24 23.64
C GLU A 694 -40.36 -29.47 22.53
N LEU A 695 -40.94 -28.39 22.00
CA LEU A 695 -41.99 -28.43 20.99
C LEU A 695 -41.50 -27.96 19.61
N GLY A 696 -40.38 -27.23 19.54
CA GLY A 696 -39.82 -26.75 18.27
C GLY A 696 -40.65 -25.62 17.63
N PRO A 697 -40.47 -25.35 16.32
CA PRO A 697 -41.32 -24.40 15.59
C PRO A 697 -42.82 -24.79 15.67
N PRO A 698 -43.76 -23.84 15.74
CA PRO A 698 -43.61 -22.39 15.52
C PRO A 698 -43.23 -21.56 16.77
N TRP A 699 -42.95 -22.18 17.92
CA TRP A 699 -42.50 -21.45 19.11
C TRP A 699 -41.21 -20.67 18.82
N PRO A 700 -41.10 -19.39 19.24
CA PRO A 700 -39.99 -18.53 18.87
C PRO A 700 -38.70 -18.95 19.57
N ASP A 701 -37.58 -18.86 18.86
CA ASP A 701 -36.27 -18.82 19.52
C ASP A 701 -36.20 -17.57 20.42
N VAL A 702 -35.74 -17.69 21.66
CA VAL A 702 -35.62 -16.53 22.58
C VAL A 702 -34.20 -16.40 23.14
N SER A 703 -33.22 -16.92 22.40
CA SER A 703 -31.79 -16.65 22.61
C SER A 703 -31.46 -15.16 22.45
N ALA A 704 -30.32 -14.73 22.98
CA ALA A 704 -29.87 -13.34 22.90
C ALA A 704 -29.74 -12.88 21.44
N GLU A 705 -29.17 -13.72 20.58
CA GLU A 705 -29.01 -13.48 19.14
C GLU A 705 -30.37 -13.36 18.46
N ALA A 706 -31.26 -14.32 18.68
CA ALA A 706 -32.57 -14.35 18.03
C ALA A 706 -33.51 -13.23 18.50
N LEU A 707 -33.36 -12.75 19.74
CA LEU A 707 -34.10 -11.59 20.25
C LEU A 707 -33.55 -10.28 19.70
N ALA A 708 -32.22 -10.16 19.54
CA ALA A 708 -31.58 -8.97 18.97
C ALA A 708 -31.92 -8.79 17.48
N ASP A 709 -31.91 -9.88 16.70
CA ASP A 709 -32.14 -9.82 15.26
C ASP A 709 -33.61 -9.53 14.90
N ARG A 710 -34.55 -9.82 15.83
CA ARG A 710 -36.00 -9.56 15.66
C ARG A 710 -36.52 -8.43 16.55
N LEU A 711 -35.64 -7.57 17.04
CA LEU A 711 -36.04 -6.42 17.86
C LEU A 711 -37.22 -5.62 17.32
N PRO A 712 -37.32 -5.31 16.01
CA PRO A 712 -38.46 -4.58 15.46
C PRO A 712 -39.80 -5.29 15.67
N GLU A 713 -39.82 -6.62 15.67
CA GLU A 713 -41.03 -7.43 15.78
C GLU A 713 -41.64 -7.41 17.17
N TRP A 714 -40.80 -7.42 18.22
CA TRP A 714 -41.28 -7.60 19.59
C TRP A 714 -41.05 -6.39 20.51
N LEU A 715 -40.00 -5.59 20.29
CA LEU A 715 -39.63 -4.45 21.13
C LEU A 715 -39.66 -3.10 20.37
N GLY A 716 -40.17 -3.08 19.13
CA GLY A 716 -40.19 -1.92 18.26
C GLY A 716 -40.74 -0.63 18.91
N PRO A 717 -41.97 -0.62 19.47
CA PRO A 717 -42.55 0.56 20.12
C PRO A 717 -41.72 1.08 21.30
N GLU A 718 -41.15 0.17 22.08
CA GLU A 718 -40.31 0.52 23.23
C GLU A 718 -39.01 1.16 22.75
N VAL A 719 -38.33 0.59 21.74
CA VAL A 719 -37.14 1.18 21.11
C VAL A 719 -37.45 2.54 20.50
N GLU A 720 -38.56 2.69 19.78
CA GLU A 720 -38.96 3.96 19.18
C GLU A 720 -39.19 5.03 20.25
N SER A 721 -39.85 4.69 21.35
CA SER A 721 -40.07 5.65 22.43
C SER A 721 -38.77 6.10 23.10
N MET A 722 -37.70 5.29 23.06
CA MET A 722 -36.38 5.67 23.60
C MET A 722 -35.69 6.76 22.77
N THR A 723 -36.05 6.93 21.50
CA THR A 723 -35.57 8.06 20.67
C THR A 723 -35.98 9.41 21.24
N ARG A 724 -37.08 9.44 22.01
CA ARG A 724 -37.64 10.63 22.67
C ARG A 724 -37.18 10.79 24.13
N GLY A 725 -36.29 9.91 24.61
CA GLY A 725 -35.80 9.86 25.98
C GLY A 725 -36.45 8.76 26.83
N GLY A 726 -35.81 8.42 27.95
CA GLY A 726 -36.28 7.40 28.90
C GLY A 726 -35.37 6.17 29.02
N THR A 727 -35.69 5.29 29.96
CA THR A 727 -34.93 4.06 30.25
C THR A 727 -35.65 2.81 29.73
N LEU A 728 -34.90 1.74 29.49
CA LEU A 728 -35.38 0.37 29.30
C LEU A 728 -35.95 -0.19 30.61
N ARG A 729 -35.31 0.15 31.73
CA ARG A 729 -35.76 -0.24 33.07
C ARG A 729 -37.15 0.33 33.36
N GLY A 730 -38.09 -0.54 33.71
CA GLY A 730 -39.47 -0.19 34.05
C GLY A 730 -40.46 -0.21 32.87
N ARG A 731 -40.03 -0.62 31.67
CA ARG A 731 -40.94 -0.86 30.54
C ARG A 731 -41.52 -2.26 30.59
N ASP A 732 -42.70 -2.43 30.00
CA ASP A 732 -43.41 -3.72 29.95
C ASP A 732 -42.75 -4.69 28.95
N VAL A 733 -41.57 -5.21 29.32
CA VAL A 733 -40.85 -6.25 28.58
C VAL A 733 -41.71 -7.52 28.47
N GLY A 734 -42.58 -7.78 29.44
CA GLY A 734 -43.50 -8.92 29.40
C GLY A 734 -44.54 -8.78 28.29
N GLY A 735 -45.16 -7.61 28.16
CA GLY A 735 -46.06 -7.27 27.06
C GLY A 735 -45.38 -7.33 25.70
N ALA A 736 -44.13 -6.86 25.61
CA ALA A 736 -43.32 -6.96 24.40
C ALA A 736 -43.03 -8.43 24.02
N LEU A 737 -42.61 -9.27 24.97
CA LEU A 737 -42.36 -10.70 24.74
C LEU A 737 -43.62 -11.46 24.30
N ARG A 738 -44.81 -11.07 24.76
CA ARG A 738 -46.07 -11.68 24.31
C ARG A 738 -46.33 -11.48 22.82
N ARG A 739 -45.75 -10.46 22.19
CA ARG A 739 -45.85 -10.25 20.73
C ARG A 739 -45.16 -11.37 19.93
N LEU A 740 -44.24 -12.10 20.55
CA LEU A 740 -43.58 -13.27 19.94
C LEU A 740 -44.41 -14.56 20.03
N LEU A 741 -45.53 -14.57 20.77
CA LEU A 741 -46.36 -15.76 20.89
C LEU A 741 -46.99 -16.13 19.53
N PRO A 742 -46.76 -17.34 19.02
CA PRO A 742 -47.24 -17.75 17.71
C PRO A 742 -48.74 -18.02 17.76
N TRP A 743 -49.52 -17.41 16.85
CA TRP A 743 -50.94 -17.73 16.71
C TRP A 743 -51.13 -18.80 15.62
N PRO A 744 -51.97 -19.85 15.82
CA PRO A 744 -52.93 -20.05 16.93
C PRO A 744 -52.39 -20.81 18.17
N GLU A 745 -51.17 -21.35 18.14
CA GLU A 745 -50.61 -22.23 19.18
C GLU A 745 -50.55 -21.57 20.56
N ALA A 746 -50.41 -20.25 20.61
CA ALA A 746 -50.41 -19.43 21.83
C ALA A 746 -51.66 -19.64 22.70
N SER A 747 -52.80 -20.03 22.11
CA SER A 747 -54.03 -20.34 22.86
C SER A 747 -53.87 -21.47 23.88
N ARG A 748 -52.91 -22.38 23.64
CA ARG A 748 -52.56 -23.48 24.55
C ARG A 748 -51.31 -23.22 25.38
N PHE A 749 -50.74 -22.02 25.37
CA PHE A 749 -49.45 -21.76 26.03
C PHE A 749 -49.49 -21.99 27.54
N ASP A 750 -50.55 -21.52 28.22
CA ASP A 750 -50.73 -21.74 29.66
C ASP A 750 -51.09 -23.20 30.01
N GLU A 751 -51.57 -23.99 29.05
CA GLU A 751 -51.79 -25.44 29.20
C GLU A 751 -50.48 -26.22 29.03
N LEU A 752 -49.72 -25.90 27.97
CA LEU A 752 -48.49 -26.59 27.59
C LEU A 752 -47.34 -26.31 28.55
N VAL A 753 -47.18 -25.06 28.96
CA VAL A 753 -46.08 -24.60 29.80
C VAL A 753 -46.65 -23.69 30.91
N PRO A 754 -47.34 -24.24 31.92
CA PRO A 754 -48.11 -23.45 32.89
C PRO A 754 -47.25 -22.61 33.85
N ASP A 755 -47.68 -21.41 34.22
CA ASP A 755 -47.03 -20.64 35.31
C ASP A 755 -47.17 -21.33 36.68
N ARG A 756 -48.31 -22.01 36.87
CA ARG A 756 -48.63 -22.73 38.11
C ARG A 756 -49.25 -24.09 37.80
N LEU A 757 -48.93 -25.09 38.61
CA LEU A 757 -49.55 -26.40 38.58
C LEU A 757 -50.47 -26.59 39.78
N GLN A 758 -51.64 -27.18 39.53
CA GLN A 758 -52.55 -27.60 40.58
C GLN A 758 -52.08 -28.95 41.15
N VAL A 759 -52.00 -29.04 42.47
CA VAL A 759 -51.65 -30.26 43.20
C VAL A 759 -52.93 -30.95 43.70
N PRO A 760 -52.89 -32.22 44.15
CA PRO A 760 -54.08 -32.98 44.55
C PRO A 760 -54.95 -32.31 45.62
N SER A 761 -54.35 -31.51 46.51
CA SER A 761 -55.07 -30.70 47.50
C SER A 761 -55.89 -29.55 46.89
N SER A 762 -55.92 -29.43 45.57
CA SER A 762 -56.47 -28.30 44.78
C SER A 762 -55.72 -26.97 44.93
N SER A 763 -54.61 -26.92 45.69
CA SER A 763 -53.72 -25.76 45.76
C SER A 763 -52.95 -25.55 44.45
N TRP A 764 -52.56 -24.30 44.15
CA TRP A 764 -51.73 -23.95 42.99
C TRP A 764 -50.32 -23.55 43.43
N TYR A 765 -49.32 -24.18 42.84
CA TYR A 765 -47.90 -23.92 43.10
C TYR A 765 -47.20 -23.43 41.85
N ARG A 766 -46.31 -22.44 41.98
CA ARG A 766 -45.51 -21.92 40.88
C ARG A 766 -44.50 -22.96 40.40
N VAL A 767 -44.29 -23.00 39.08
CA VAL A 767 -43.28 -23.82 38.45
C VAL A 767 -42.04 -22.96 38.20
N ASP A 768 -40.90 -23.41 38.71
CA ASP A 768 -39.61 -22.77 38.45
C ASP A 768 -38.98 -23.39 37.19
N TYR A 769 -38.83 -22.57 36.15
CA TYR A 769 -38.33 -23.00 34.85
C TYR A 769 -36.80 -22.83 34.73
N PRO A 770 -36.12 -23.73 34.00
CA PRO A 770 -34.67 -23.66 33.82
C PRO A 770 -34.26 -22.47 32.92
N GLU A 771 -33.05 -21.95 33.13
CA GLU A 771 -32.45 -20.94 32.24
C GLU A 771 -32.30 -21.49 30.80
N PRO A 772 -32.44 -20.66 29.76
CA PRO A 772 -32.33 -21.11 28.38
C PRO A 772 -30.94 -21.71 28.10
N GLY A 773 -30.91 -22.81 27.34
CA GLY A 773 -29.69 -23.58 27.09
C GLY A 773 -29.32 -24.59 28.19
N SER A 774 -30.04 -24.62 29.32
CA SER A 774 -29.92 -25.69 30.31
C SER A 774 -30.77 -26.90 29.94
N ASP A 775 -30.27 -28.11 30.21
CA ASP A 775 -31.01 -29.37 30.10
C ASP A 775 -31.79 -29.72 31.38
N ALA A 776 -31.82 -28.82 32.36
CA ALA A 776 -32.58 -29.03 33.59
C ALA A 776 -34.09 -29.15 33.32
N SER A 777 -34.77 -29.91 34.16
CA SER A 777 -36.23 -30.02 34.16
C SER A 777 -36.86 -28.91 35.00
N PRO A 778 -38.07 -28.46 34.68
CA PRO A 778 -38.85 -27.55 35.53
C PRO A 778 -39.04 -28.14 36.92
N VAL A 779 -39.09 -27.27 37.93
CA VAL A 779 -39.16 -27.64 39.34
C VAL A 779 -40.48 -27.17 39.96
N LEU A 780 -41.13 -28.06 40.71
CA LEU A 780 -42.29 -27.75 41.53
C LEU A 780 -41.94 -27.95 42.99
N ALA A 781 -41.75 -26.86 43.73
CA ALA A 781 -41.51 -26.90 45.17
C ALA A 781 -42.84 -26.91 45.94
N VAL A 782 -43.18 -28.07 46.51
CA VAL A 782 -44.52 -28.34 47.07
C VAL A 782 -44.41 -29.09 48.39
N LYS A 783 -45.35 -28.82 49.30
CA LYS A 783 -45.44 -29.55 50.58
C LYS A 783 -45.85 -30.99 50.33
N LEU A 784 -45.09 -31.95 50.90
CA LEU A 784 -45.26 -33.38 50.66
C LEU A 784 -46.71 -33.84 50.92
N GLN A 785 -47.35 -33.36 52.00
CA GLN A 785 -48.71 -33.77 52.34
C GLN A 785 -49.79 -33.30 51.34
N GLU A 786 -49.48 -32.30 50.52
CA GLU A 786 -50.39 -31.81 49.48
C GLU A 786 -50.27 -32.62 48.18
N CYS A 787 -49.29 -33.54 48.11
CA CYS A 787 -49.06 -34.43 46.97
C CYS A 787 -49.67 -35.83 47.15
N PHE A 788 -50.28 -36.14 48.30
CA PHE A 788 -50.98 -37.42 48.49
C PHE A 788 -52.08 -37.60 47.44
N GLY A 789 -52.30 -38.83 46.98
CA GLY A 789 -53.19 -39.10 45.86
C GLY A 789 -52.55 -38.98 44.47
N TRP A 790 -51.36 -38.40 44.32
CA TRP A 790 -50.61 -38.48 43.06
C TRP A 790 -49.95 -39.85 42.91
N THR A 791 -50.40 -40.63 41.93
CA THR A 791 -49.83 -41.92 41.56
C THR A 791 -48.68 -41.81 40.56
N SER A 792 -48.56 -40.70 39.83
CA SER A 792 -47.51 -40.48 38.83
C SER A 792 -47.00 -39.03 38.87
N SER A 793 -45.75 -38.81 38.47
CA SER A 793 -45.17 -37.47 38.38
C SER A 793 -45.91 -36.56 37.37
N PRO A 794 -46.13 -35.28 37.70
CA PRO A 794 -46.68 -34.33 36.74
C PRO A 794 -45.73 -34.14 35.55
N ARG A 795 -46.30 -34.04 34.36
CA ARG A 795 -45.58 -33.81 33.10
C ARG A 795 -46.23 -32.65 32.33
N ILE A 796 -45.41 -31.80 31.72
CA ILE A 796 -45.83 -30.65 30.90
C ILE A 796 -45.30 -30.81 29.46
N CYS A 797 -45.58 -29.84 28.59
CA CYS A 797 -45.25 -29.87 27.15
C CYS A 797 -45.82 -31.12 26.47
N ASP A 798 -47.14 -31.33 26.52
CA ASP A 798 -47.81 -32.54 26.01
C ASP A 798 -47.20 -33.84 26.56
N LYS A 799 -46.98 -33.88 27.88
CA LYS A 799 -46.40 -35.00 28.65
C LYS A 799 -44.93 -35.35 28.34
N ARG A 800 -44.23 -34.55 27.53
CA ARG A 800 -42.82 -34.79 27.16
C ARG A 800 -41.87 -34.54 28.33
N VAL A 801 -42.13 -33.50 29.11
CA VAL A 801 -41.20 -33.02 30.14
C VAL A 801 -41.69 -33.41 31.53
N PRO A 802 -40.96 -34.27 32.27
CA PRO A 802 -41.25 -34.51 33.68
C PRO A 802 -40.90 -33.29 34.52
N VAL A 803 -41.79 -32.91 35.44
CA VAL A 803 -41.53 -31.86 36.41
C VAL A 803 -40.85 -32.49 37.63
N THR A 804 -39.71 -31.93 38.02
CA THR A 804 -38.99 -32.36 39.23
C THR A 804 -39.73 -31.81 40.44
N VAL A 805 -40.19 -32.69 41.33
CA VAL A 805 -40.93 -32.32 42.52
C VAL A 805 -39.95 -32.20 43.68
N HIS A 806 -39.81 -30.98 44.21
CA HIS A 806 -39.09 -30.73 45.46
C HIS A 806 -40.10 -30.86 46.60
N LEU A 807 -40.09 -32.00 47.26
CA LEU A 807 -41.00 -32.32 48.35
C LEU A 807 -40.52 -31.64 49.63
N LEU A 808 -41.37 -30.81 50.21
CA LEU A 808 -41.08 -29.99 51.37
C LEU A 808 -41.87 -30.44 52.60
N SER A 809 -41.32 -30.20 53.78
CA SER A 809 -42.01 -30.39 55.06
C SER A 809 -43.11 -29.34 55.24
N PRO A 810 -43.98 -29.48 56.26
CA PRO A 810 -44.97 -28.45 56.59
C PRO A 810 -44.35 -27.07 56.83
N ALA A 811 -43.11 -27.03 57.34
CA ALA A 811 -42.32 -25.83 57.59
C ALA A 811 -41.49 -25.37 56.36
N GLY A 812 -41.65 -25.99 55.19
CA GLY A 812 -40.95 -25.61 53.96
C GLY A 812 -39.51 -26.13 53.84
N ARG A 813 -39.09 -27.08 54.69
CA ARG A 813 -37.74 -27.67 54.61
C ARG A 813 -37.68 -28.79 53.57
N PRO A 814 -36.62 -28.92 52.76
CA PRO A 814 -36.50 -30.02 51.80
C PRO A 814 -36.53 -31.40 52.49
N LEU A 815 -37.38 -32.29 51.97
CA LEU A 815 -37.51 -33.69 52.41
C LEU A 815 -37.03 -34.69 51.35
N GLY A 816 -37.16 -34.32 50.08
CA GLY A 816 -36.73 -35.15 48.97
C GLY A 816 -36.90 -34.41 47.65
N VAL A 817 -36.13 -34.83 46.65
CA VAL A 817 -36.23 -34.34 45.29
C VAL A 817 -36.45 -35.55 44.40
N THR A 818 -37.51 -35.56 43.61
CA THR A 818 -37.81 -36.69 42.72
C THR A 818 -38.38 -36.22 41.39
N ARG A 819 -38.06 -36.96 40.32
CA ARG A 819 -38.73 -36.89 39.01
C ARG A 819 -39.71 -38.05 38.81
N ASP A 820 -39.72 -39.00 39.74
CA ASP A 820 -40.56 -40.20 39.77
C ASP A 820 -41.22 -40.32 41.15
N LEU A 821 -42.45 -39.79 41.24
CA LEU A 821 -43.23 -39.84 42.47
C LEU A 821 -43.62 -41.28 42.85
N GLU A 822 -43.85 -42.16 41.87
CA GLU A 822 -44.19 -43.55 42.12
C GLU A 822 -43.04 -44.27 42.84
N PHE A 823 -41.82 -44.13 42.31
CA PHE A 823 -40.62 -44.66 42.96
C PHE A 823 -40.40 -44.04 44.34
N PHE A 824 -40.59 -42.72 44.48
CA PHE A 824 -40.46 -42.04 45.77
C PHE A 824 -41.43 -42.60 46.82
N TRP A 825 -42.70 -42.81 46.46
CA TRP A 825 -43.71 -43.35 47.39
C TRP A 825 -43.38 -44.77 47.85
N ARG A 826 -42.83 -45.60 46.96
CA ARG A 826 -42.50 -46.99 47.29
C ARG A 826 -41.23 -47.12 48.13
N GLU A 827 -40.17 -46.43 47.74
CA GLU A 827 -38.83 -46.70 48.28
C GLU A 827 -38.36 -45.65 49.32
N ALA A 828 -38.68 -44.36 49.11
CA ALA A 828 -38.13 -43.27 49.92
C ALA A 828 -39.10 -42.77 51.00
N TYR A 829 -40.40 -42.75 50.71
CA TYR A 829 -41.42 -42.25 51.63
C TYR A 829 -41.48 -42.98 52.97
N PRO A 830 -41.30 -44.31 53.10
CA PRO A 830 -41.33 -44.97 54.40
C PRO A 830 -40.32 -44.39 55.41
N GLY A 831 -39.11 -44.05 54.95
CA GLY A 831 -38.09 -43.38 55.77
C GLY A 831 -38.47 -41.95 56.13
N VAL A 832 -38.93 -41.17 55.14
CA VAL A 832 -39.41 -39.79 55.37
C VAL A 832 -40.59 -39.77 56.35
N ARG A 833 -41.52 -40.73 56.23
CA ARG A 833 -42.68 -40.90 57.12
C ARG A 833 -42.25 -41.14 58.56
N ALA A 834 -41.28 -42.03 58.79
CA ALA A 834 -40.78 -42.33 60.15
C ALA A 834 -40.22 -41.07 60.83
N GLU A 835 -39.43 -40.29 60.10
CA GLU A 835 -38.87 -39.02 60.58
C GLU A 835 -39.95 -37.96 60.82
N MET A 836 -40.87 -37.80 59.86
CA MET A 836 -41.89 -36.74 59.90
C MET A 836 -42.98 -37.00 60.95
N ARG A 837 -43.30 -38.26 61.26
CA ARG A 837 -44.21 -38.59 62.39
C ARG A 837 -43.66 -38.11 63.72
N GLY A 838 -42.34 -38.18 63.92
CA GLY A 838 -41.69 -37.67 65.13
C GLY A 838 -41.64 -36.13 65.18
N ARG A 839 -41.27 -35.47 64.08
CA ARG A 839 -41.09 -34.01 64.02
C ARG A 839 -42.40 -33.23 63.87
N TYR A 840 -43.40 -33.79 63.19
CA TYR A 840 -44.67 -33.14 62.87
C TYR A 840 -45.87 -34.07 63.16
N PRO A 841 -46.13 -34.44 64.43
CA PRO A 841 -47.13 -35.45 64.79
C PRO A 841 -48.58 -35.02 64.52
N ARG A 842 -48.84 -33.71 64.34
CA ARG A 842 -50.18 -33.15 64.07
C ARG A 842 -50.53 -33.14 62.57
N HIS A 843 -49.68 -33.67 61.71
CA HIS A 843 -49.90 -33.75 60.26
C HIS A 843 -50.18 -35.21 59.85
N PRO A 844 -51.01 -35.43 58.81
CA PRO A 844 -51.30 -36.78 58.34
C PRO A 844 -50.08 -37.37 57.62
N TRP A 845 -49.61 -38.52 58.12
CA TRP A 845 -48.53 -39.31 57.52
C TRP A 845 -49.03 -40.75 57.25
N PRO A 846 -49.88 -40.92 56.23
CA PRO A 846 -50.56 -42.19 55.92
C PRO A 846 -49.56 -43.32 55.62
N GLU A 847 -50.00 -44.57 55.75
CA GLU A 847 -49.20 -45.72 55.31
C GLU A 847 -49.25 -45.88 53.79
N ASP A 848 -50.41 -45.64 53.21
CA ASP A 848 -50.60 -45.56 51.77
C ASP A 848 -50.74 -44.07 51.33
N PRO A 849 -49.67 -43.42 50.88
CA PRO A 849 -49.71 -42.03 50.42
C PRO A 849 -50.41 -41.86 49.06
N MET A 850 -50.59 -42.93 48.28
CA MET A 850 -51.18 -42.89 46.94
C MET A 850 -52.70 -42.96 46.98
N ALA A 851 -53.30 -43.56 48.02
CA ALA A 851 -54.75 -43.57 48.25
C ALA A 851 -55.24 -42.53 49.28
N ALA A 852 -54.32 -41.81 49.94
CA ALA A 852 -54.67 -40.87 51.00
C ALA A 852 -55.28 -39.56 50.48
N GLU A 853 -56.25 -39.02 51.22
CA GLU A 853 -56.86 -37.72 50.91
C GLU A 853 -55.84 -36.60 51.12
N PRO A 854 -55.51 -35.81 50.07
CA PRO A 854 -54.56 -34.72 50.18
C PRO A 854 -55.13 -33.58 51.01
N THR A 855 -54.32 -33.02 51.92
CA THR A 855 -54.78 -31.91 52.76
C THR A 855 -53.68 -30.93 53.09
N ARG A 856 -54.07 -29.65 53.10
CA ARG A 856 -53.25 -28.54 53.59
C ARG A 856 -53.37 -28.34 55.11
N ARG A 857 -54.33 -29.03 55.76
CA ARG A 857 -54.69 -28.85 57.16
C ARG A 857 -54.01 -29.90 58.06
N THR A 858 -53.82 -29.56 59.32
CA THR A 858 -53.43 -30.52 60.37
C THR A 858 -54.60 -31.46 60.67
N THR A 859 -54.31 -32.67 61.15
CA THR A 859 -55.35 -33.62 61.59
C THR A 859 -56.12 -32.99 62.77
N ARG A 860 -57.41 -32.72 62.59
CA ARG A 860 -58.31 -32.40 63.70
C ARG A 860 -58.59 -33.69 64.47
N HIS A 861 -58.24 -33.75 65.74
CA HIS A 861 -58.77 -34.79 66.63
C HIS A 861 -60.29 -34.66 66.65
N ARG A 862 -60.99 -35.78 66.47
CA ARG A 862 -62.35 -35.93 66.96
C ARG A 862 -62.28 -36.26 68.44
#